data_AF-A0A818V7S5-F1
#
_entry.id   AF-A0A818V7S5-F1
#
_cell.length_a   1.000
_cell.length_b   1.000
_cell.length_c   1.000
_cell.angle_alpha   90.00
_cell.angle_beta   90.00
_cell.angle_gamma   90.00
#
_symmetry.space_group_name_H-M   'P 1'
#
loop_
_entity.id
_entity.type
_entity.pdbx_description
1 polymer ?
#
loop_
_entity_poly.entity_id
_entity_poly.type
_entity_poly.pdbx_seq_one_letter_code
_entity_poly.pdbx_strand_id
1 'polypeptide(L)'
;KIKHEEIERTRAEELERRVRFEEEQRLKELQREREQQERLAAMTKVQQQQQHKEDDYDNYTTRDFMHDDQCPQCIVRSPSNTKLIPLNITFLNVSETENLLDNQEELISTPIQVKFESQENNQDYILFSIPYIIKRSNHRENIIKIRQPNGIWISTETNESMFDAHKEKRFVECKLSQSTACAVVSRLRLDTILINKKSSGRFTSNADSRVTLQWPKDVSQTNIRINLRVQPVDLPAFTQFSENFSHESEGLLGVGPIIDLDCDDITLLKPIQFKLPILLPTKKNEGSMKSSGIDSQRTVTNQTTQDIILQQQQSIFKSMLGEDSNNDRLILLYCNQNENTWHIDTNVSITDTKTHDIVTTDLKCLHPRMIIARCDKQLTSTKKIQTAIKLLEQSLSQRSVSLMVRRRLSNVNEICFVCCSSQRTNTVNDDLQQENYTNDDEQFKELTLQEGQLLELRFRGNVLPNDYHQQSYSFAFNTNFPYYFQTNVSQTDKYSQHFSPFFYGFVQIFSKQKVLRAVPKETDKKKQQTETLKQEWHDVDVCLAELVVRLPKPTEETGIPTTKTLPTFTVEGIITPALFRDISASLHGDEWRWLARRLGMTRIRIEAIEHDHHDDASYYMLFAWFKRVPRSTDKVSLLMNALVNINRWDLAQDLQAIKDEKRQEQKTSTKDDQLRSFYVPFNRICQRDECIRIWKQIARELMLTNDDIEHIERQYPSKEERCLRSLEHWASNSAQADITNLARIMRSLGFKSLARELDNMA
;
A
#
# COMPACT_ATOMS: atom_id res chain seq x y z
N LYS A 1 42.58 -11.77 99.82
CA LYS A 1 41.51 -12.47 99.07
C LYS A 1 41.03 -11.64 97.88
N ILE A 2 40.47 -10.44 98.10
CA ILE A 2 39.98 -9.55 97.02
C ILE A 2 41.05 -9.24 95.95
N LYS A 3 42.28 -8.89 96.33
CA LYS A 3 43.39 -8.65 95.38
C LYS A 3 43.83 -9.89 94.58
N HIS A 4 43.57 -11.10 95.08
CA HIS A 4 43.96 -12.32 94.39
C HIS A 4 42.90 -12.74 93.37
N GLU A 5 41.62 -12.54 93.69
CA GLU A 5 40.51 -12.70 92.74
C GLU A 5 40.59 -11.71 91.58
N GLU A 6 41.02 -10.47 91.82
CA GLU A 6 41.14 -9.45 90.78
C GLU A 6 42.27 -9.75 89.77
N ILE A 7 43.37 -10.36 90.23
CA ILE A 7 44.48 -10.83 89.38
C ILE A 7 44.08 -12.09 88.57
N GLU A 8 43.32 -12.99 89.18
CA GLU A 8 42.78 -14.18 88.49
C GLU A 8 41.77 -13.76 87.40
N ARG A 9 40.93 -12.76 87.67
CA ARG A 9 39.96 -12.24 86.70
C ARG A 9 40.61 -11.55 85.51
N THR A 10 41.66 -10.75 85.74
CA THR A 10 42.42 -10.11 84.65
C THR A 10 43.16 -11.12 83.80
N ARG A 11 43.74 -12.18 84.41
CA ARG A 11 44.37 -13.27 83.65
C ARG A 11 43.35 -14.09 82.84
N ALA A 12 42.16 -14.33 83.39
CA ALA A 12 41.09 -15.01 82.67
C ALA A 12 40.59 -14.19 81.48
N GLU A 13 40.38 -12.88 81.65
CA GLU A 13 39.98 -11.98 80.55
C GLU A 13 41.05 -11.86 79.46
N GLU A 14 42.32 -11.86 79.83
CA GLU A 14 43.44 -11.80 78.88
C GLU A 14 43.60 -13.10 78.10
N LEU A 15 43.38 -14.25 78.75
CA LEU A 15 43.33 -15.56 78.10
C LEU A 15 42.14 -15.65 77.11
N GLU A 16 40.97 -15.14 77.51
CA GLU A 16 39.77 -15.14 76.67
C GLU A 16 39.93 -14.25 75.44
N ARG A 17 40.60 -13.09 75.57
CA ARG A 17 40.94 -12.24 74.42
C ARG A 17 41.93 -12.91 73.47
N ARG A 18 42.91 -13.65 73.98
CA ARG A 18 43.84 -14.42 73.15
C ARG A 18 43.13 -15.53 72.38
N VAL A 19 42.24 -16.28 73.01
CA VAL A 19 41.46 -17.34 72.36
C VAL A 19 40.56 -16.75 71.26
N ARG A 20 39.84 -15.66 71.53
CA ARG A 20 39.01 -14.99 70.51
C ARG A 20 39.82 -14.46 69.34
N PHE A 21 41.02 -13.91 69.61
CA PHE A 21 41.91 -13.45 68.55
C PHE A 21 42.42 -14.61 67.68
N GLU A 22 42.80 -15.73 68.28
CA GLU A 22 43.22 -16.93 67.54
C GLU A 22 42.07 -17.56 66.74
N GLU A 23 40.84 -17.60 67.29
CA GLU A 23 39.65 -18.07 66.57
C GLU A 23 39.30 -17.16 65.39
N GLU A 24 39.41 -15.84 65.56
CA GLU A 24 39.16 -14.87 64.48
C GLU A 24 40.20 -14.98 63.36
N GLN A 25 41.48 -15.24 63.70
CA GLN A 25 42.51 -15.50 62.70
C GLN A 25 42.25 -16.81 61.95
N ARG A 26 41.87 -17.88 62.64
CA ARG A 26 41.49 -19.15 62.01
C ARG A 26 40.31 -18.99 61.07
N LEU A 27 39.29 -18.21 61.46
CA LEU A 27 38.11 -17.97 60.62
C LEU A 27 38.46 -17.18 59.35
N LYS A 28 39.36 -16.19 59.47
CA LYS A 28 39.88 -15.42 58.33
C LYS A 28 40.72 -16.28 57.39
N GLU A 29 41.54 -17.18 57.93
CA GLU A 29 42.35 -18.11 57.14
C GLU A 29 41.46 -19.11 56.39
N LEU A 30 40.45 -19.66 57.05
CA LEU A 30 39.47 -20.57 56.44
C LEU A 30 38.63 -19.89 55.35
N GLN A 31 38.30 -18.60 55.51
CA GLN A 31 37.66 -17.81 54.46
C GLN A 31 38.57 -17.62 53.24
N ARG A 32 39.85 -17.30 53.44
CA ARG A 32 40.81 -17.16 52.33
C ARG A 32 41.03 -18.47 51.58
N GLU A 33 41.11 -19.59 52.30
CA GLU A 33 41.22 -20.92 51.67
C GLU A 33 39.97 -21.25 50.84
N ARG A 34 38.78 -20.92 51.35
CA ARG A 34 37.53 -21.10 50.61
C ARG A 34 37.45 -20.24 49.36
N GLU A 35 37.84 -18.96 49.47
CA GLU A 35 37.93 -18.05 48.32
C GLU A 35 38.97 -18.51 47.29
N GLN A 36 40.11 -19.05 47.73
CA GLN A 36 41.11 -19.63 46.83
C GLN A 36 40.59 -20.90 46.15
N GLN A 37 39.91 -21.80 46.88
CA GLN A 37 39.28 -22.99 46.30
C GLN A 37 38.18 -22.62 45.31
N GLU A 38 37.36 -21.61 45.60
CA GLU A 38 36.35 -21.13 44.66
C GLU A 38 36.98 -20.50 43.41
N ARG A 39 38.08 -19.75 43.55
CA ARG A 39 38.83 -19.21 42.40
C ARG A 39 39.49 -20.31 41.56
N LEU A 40 40.08 -21.33 42.20
CA LEU A 40 40.65 -22.49 41.52
C LEU A 40 39.56 -23.28 40.81
N ALA A 41 38.43 -23.57 41.47
CA ALA A 41 37.29 -24.24 40.86
C ALA A 41 36.68 -23.42 39.70
N ALA A 42 36.65 -22.09 39.82
CA ALA A 42 36.22 -21.20 38.73
C ALA A 42 37.20 -21.23 37.56
N MET A 43 38.51 -21.18 37.82
CA MET A 43 39.55 -21.32 36.78
C MET A 43 39.47 -22.69 36.10
N THR A 44 39.35 -23.78 36.86
CA THR A 44 39.20 -25.13 36.30
C THR A 44 37.92 -25.27 35.49
N LYS A 45 36.81 -24.67 35.92
CA LYS A 45 35.56 -24.64 35.13
C LYS A 45 35.72 -23.84 33.83
N VAL A 46 36.41 -22.69 33.86
CA VAL A 46 36.70 -21.90 32.66
C VAL A 46 37.63 -22.67 31.71
N GLN A 47 38.65 -23.33 32.25
CA GLN A 47 39.58 -24.16 31.47
C GLN A 47 38.90 -25.38 30.87
N GLN A 48 38.04 -26.07 31.63
CA GLN A 48 37.20 -27.16 31.12
C GLN A 48 36.23 -26.67 30.06
N GLN A 49 35.59 -25.49 30.24
CA GLN A 49 34.73 -24.90 29.21
C GLN A 49 35.51 -24.44 27.96
N GLN A 50 36.77 -24.06 28.09
CA GLN A 50 37.65 -23.72 26.96
C GLN A 50 38.15 -24.96 26.23
N GLN A 51 38.61 -25.99 26.94
CA GLN A 51 38.98 -27.29 26.37
C GLN A 51 37.80 -27.98 25.69
N HIS A 52 36.62 -27.99 26.32
CA HIS A 52 35.42 -28.56 25.69
C HIS A 52 34.95 -27.77 24.46
N LYS A 53 35.34 -26.49 24.32
CA LYS A 53 35.10 -25.68 23.12
C LYS A 53 36.15 -25.91 22.03
N GLU A 54 37.42 -26.13 22.39
CA GLU A 54 38.50 -26.43 21.43
C GLU A 54 38.38 -27.87 20.89
N ASP A 55 38.05 -28.85 21.73
CA ASP A 55 37.88 -30.26 21.32
C ASP A 55 36.61 -30.50 20.46
N ASP A 56 35.61 -29.61 20.53
CA ASP A 56 34.37 -29.68 19.73
C ASP A 56 34.50 -29.06 18.32
N TYR A 57 35.56 -28.28 18.03
CA TYR A 57 35.71 -27.63 16.73
C TYR A 57 36.44 -28.51 15.70
N ASP A 58 37.41 -29.32 16.12
CA ASP A 58 38.21 -30.18 15.22
C ASP A 58 37.51 -31.50 14.83
N ASN A 59 36.40 -31.84 15.50
CA ASN A 59 35.69 -33.11 15.33
C ASN A 59 34.40 -33.02 14.49
N TYR A 60 34.16 -31.92 13.76
CA TYR A 60 33.00 -31.82 12.87
C TYR A 60 33.34 -31.37 11.45
N THR A 61 32.70 -31.98 10.45
CA THR A 61 32.67 -31.48 9.08
C THR A 61 31.59 -30.40 8.97
N THR A 62 31.95 -29.21 8.51
CA THR A 62 31.05 -28.04 8.40
C THR A 62 30.68 -27.77 6.94
N ARG A 63 29.41 -27.47 6.68
CA ARG A 63 28.91 -27.05 5.36
C ARG A 63 28.00 -25.84 5.49
N ASP A 64 28.36 -24.80 4.74
CA ASP A 64 27.63 -23.53 4.67
C ASP A 64 26.61 -23.59 3.53
N PHE A 65 25.39 -23.15 3.80
CA PHE A 65 24.33 -23.03 2.79
C PHE A 65 23.96 -21.57 2.59
N MET A 66 24.09 -21.13 1.34
CA MET A 66 23.91 -19.74 0.91
C MET A 66 22.54 -19.58 0.20
N HIS A 67 21.88 -18.45 0.39
CA HIS A 67 20.73 -18.05 -0.43
C HIS A 67 21.11 -16.96 -1.43
N ASP A 68 22.02 -16.07 -1.02
CA ASP A 68 22.69 -15.03 -1.82
C ASP A 68 24.21 -15.09 -1.58
N ASP A 69 25.02 -14.62 -2.53
CA ASP A 69 26.49 -14.77 -2.59
C ASP A 69 27.29 -14.13 -1.43
N GLN A 70 26.63 -13.46 -0.48
CA GLN A 70 27.30 -12.63 0.53
C GLN A 70 27.31 -13.21 1.95
N CYS A 71 26.43 -14.17 2.32
CA CYS A 71 26.45 -14.74 3.69
C CYS A 71 25.63 -16.04 3.85
N PRO A 72 26.04 -17.02 4.68
CA PRO A 72 25.26 -18.23 4.91
C PRO A 72 23.95 -17.94 5.63
N GLN A 73 22.91 -18.66 5.23
CA GLN A 73 21.58 -18.67 5.83
C GLN A 73 21.36 -19.86 6.76
N CYS A 74 22.23 -20.87 6.70
CA CYS A 74 22.38 -21.88 7.75
C CYS A 74 23.71 -22.62 7.61
N ILE A 75 24.17 -23.19 8.72
CA ILE A 75 25.40 -23.97 8.81
C ILE A 75 25.04 -25.36 9.34
N VAL A 76 25.49 -26.38 8.63
CA VAL A 76 25.32 -27.78 9.04
C VAL A 76 26.65 -28.33 9.50
N ARG A 77 26.68 -28.94 10.69
CA ARG A 77 27.84 -29.68 11.19
C ARG A 77 27.47 -31.14 11.44
N SER A 78 28.32 -32.07 10.99
CA SER A 78 28.23 -33.50 11.35
C SER A 78 29.53 -33.96 12.00
N PRO A 79 29.51 -34.95 12.90
CA PRO A 79 30.74 -35.53 13.44
C PRO A 79 31.70 -35.96 12.31
N SER A 80 33.00 -35.69 12.45
CA SER A 80 34.04 -35.84 11.40
C SER A 80 34.18 -37.24 10.80
N ASN A 81 33.66 -38.27 11.49
CA ASN A 81 33.69 -39.66 11.01
C ASN A 81 32.44 -40.06 10.20
N THR A 82 31.48 -39.16 10.03
CA THR A 82 30.21 -39.42 9.32
C THR A 82 30.19 -38.61 8.03
N LYS A 83 29.95 -39.26 6.87
CA LYS A 83 29.69 -38.54 5.62
C LYS A 83 28.47 -37.64 5.83
N LEU A 84 28.60 -36.34 5.58
CA LEU A 84 27.47 -35.41 5.56
C LEU A 84 26.39 -35.97 4.64
N ILE A 85 25.22 -36.26 5.22
CA ILE A 85 24.05 -36.68 4.46
C ILE A 85 23.74 -35.54 3.46
N PRO A 86 23.52 -35.84 2.18
CA PRO A 86 23.11 -34.81 1.23
C PRO A 86 21.75 -34.23 1.65
N LEU A 87 21.72 -32.90 1.78
CA LEU A 87 20.59 -32.11 2.28
C LEU A 87 20.15 -31.13 1.20
N ASN A 88 18.84 -31.06 1.00
CA ASN A 88 18.20 -30.01 0.22
C ASN A 88 17.55 -29.01 1.19
N ILE A 89 17.88 -27.73 1.02
CA ILE A 89 17.43 -26.64 1.87
C ILE A 89 16.61 -25.67 1.03
N THR A 90 15.38 -25.41 1.45
CA THR A 90 14.47 -24.48 0.79
C THR A 90 13.99 -23.43 1.79
N PHE A 91 14.03 -22.16 1.41
CA PHE A 91 13.54 -21.05 2.24
C PHE A 91 12.04 -20.90 2.07
N LEU A 92 11.31 -20.85 3.19
CA LEU A 92 9.86 -20.73 3.19
C LEU A 92 9.44 -19.28 3.41
N ASN A 93 8.34 -18.86 2.80
CA ASN A 93 7.71 -17.61 3.17
C ASN A 93 7.06 -17.72 4.55
N VAL A 94 6.97 -16.60 5.27
CA VAL A 94 6.32 -16.56 6.60
C VAL A 94 4.84 -16.95 6.53
N SER A 95 4.17 -16.70 5.39
CA SER A 95 2.79 -17.16 5.15
C SER A 95 2.66 -18.69 5.07
N GLU A 96 3.74 -19.41 4.77
CA GLU A 96 3.75 -20.88 4.70
C GLU A 96 3.99 -21.52 6.08
N THR A 97 4.27 -20.71 7.11
CA THR A 97 4.53 -21.13 8.49
C THR A 97 3.34 -20.85 9.40
N GLU A 98 2.16 -21.31 9.00
CA GLU A 98 0.96 -21.23 9.83
C GLU A 98 1.21 -21.80 11.24
N ASN A 99 0.70 -21.11 12.26
CA ASN A 99 0.81 -21.48 13.68
C ASN A 99 2.25 -21.66 14.21
N LEU A 100 3.23 -21.03 13.59
CA LEU A 100 4.62 -21.05 14.07
C LEU A 100 4.78 -20.31 15.40
N LEU A 101 4.13 -19.15 15.51
CA LEU A 101 4.32 -18.20 16.61
C LEU A 101 3.22 -18.33 17.64
N ASP A 102 3.62 -18.42 18.91
CA ASP A 102 2.74 -18.28 20.05
C ASP A 102 2.60 -16.80 20.46
N ASN A 103 1.70 -16.52 21.40
CA ASN A 103 1.54 -15.17 21.93
C ASN A 103 2.87 -14.63 22.48
N GLN A 104 3.24 -13.42 22.05
CA GLN A 104 4.47 -12.70 22.44
C GLN A 104 5.78 -13.27 21.90
N GLU A 105 5.71 -14.22 20.96
CA GLU A 105 6.88 -14.66 20.21
C GLU A 105 7.17 -13.78 19.00
N GLU A 106 8.43 -13.73 18.57
CA GLU A 106 8.86 -12.99 17.38
C GLU A 106 9.76 -13.85 16.52
N LEU A 107 9.44 -13.94 15.23
CA LEU A 107 10.31 -14.62 14.26
C LEU A 107 11.51 -13.72 13.93
N ILE A 108 12.73 -14.25 14.15
CA ILE A 108 14.01 -13.52 14.06
C ILE A 108 14.98 -14.13 13.03
N SER A 109 14.58 -15.20 12.35
CA SER A 109 15.28 -15.75 11.17
C SER A 109 14.28 -16.00 10.04
N THR A 110 14.80 -16.18 8.82
CA THR A 110 14.02 -16.76 7.72
C THR A 110 13.64 -18.20 8.09
N PRO A 111 12.39 -18.64 7.88
CA PRO A 111 12.02 -20.05 8.05
C PRO A 111 12.64 -20.92 6.95
N ILE A 112 13.12 -22.10 7.34
CA ILE A 112 13.92 -22.98 6.47
C ILE A 112 13.32 -24.39 6.50
N GLN A 113 13.07 -24.97 5.34
CA GLN A 113 12.72 -26.36 5.19
C GLN A 113 13.97 -27.18 4.83
N VAL A 114 14.26 -28.16 5.68
CA VAL A 114 15.36 -29.10 5.52
C VAL A 114 14.80 -30.44 5.03
N LYS A 115 15.38 -30.99 3.96
CA LYS A 115 15.05 -32.30 3.40
C LYS A 115 16.30 -33.15 3.26
N PHE A 116 16.32 -34.31 3.90
CA PHE A 116 17.36 -35.32 3.75
C PHE A 116 17.12 -36.11 2.46
N GLU A 117 18.12 -36.22 1.58
CA GLU A 117 17.98 -36.92 0.30
C GLU A 117 17.97 -38.46 0.45
N SER A 118 18.53 -38.99 1.55
CA SER A 118 18.49 -40.42 1.90
C SER A 118 17.78 -40.62 3.23
N GLN A 119 16.81 -41.54 3.27
CA GLN A 119 16.15 -42.01 4.49
C GLN A 119 16.82 -43.25 5.09
N GLU A 120 18.08 -43.52 4.76
CA GLU A 120 18.79 -44.63 5.41
C GLU A 120 18.84 -44.38 6.92
N ASN A 121 18.37 -45.40 7.67
CA ASN A 121 18.13 -45.47 9.11
C ASN A 121 19.40 -45.29 9.97
N ASN A 122 20.18 -44.24 9.76
CA ASN A 122 21.28 -43.91 10.66
C ASN A 122 20.79 -42.95 11.74
N GLN A 123 20.93 -43.40 13.00
CA GLN A 123 20.55 -42.71 14.24
C GLN A 123 21.40 -41.46 14.54
N ASP A 124 22.09 -40.89 13.55
CA ASP A 124 23.01 -39.78 13.76
C ASP A 124 22.29 -38.45 13.50
N TYR A 125 22.24 -37.60 14.52
CA TYR A 125 21.76 -36.24 14.38
C TYR A 125 22.84 -35.36 13.72
N ILE A 126 22.39 -34.36 12.97
CA ILE A 126 23.24 -33.24 12.54
C ILE A 126 23.04 -32.06 13.49
N LEU A 127 24.07 -31.23 13.63
CA LEU A 127 23.96 -29.93 14.28
C LEU A 127 23.56 -28.90 13.21
N PHE A 128 22.42 -28.26 13.42
CA PHE A 128 21.86 -27.29 12.51
C PHE A 128 21.85 -25.91 13.15
N SER A 129 22.62 -25.00 12.56
CA SER A 129 22.82 -23.64 13.04
C SER A 129 22.16 -22.63 12.11
N ILE A 130 21.27 -21.79 12.65
CA ILE A 130 20.54 -20.77 11.88
C ILE A 130 20.95 -19.38 12.39
N PRO A 131 21.38 -18.47 11.51
CA PRO A 131 21.66 -17.09 11.88
C PRO A 131 20.36 -16.35 12.20
N TYR A 132 20.43 -15.40 13.12
CA TYR A 132 19.26 -14.62 13.52
C TYR A 132 19.60 -13.13 13.70
N ILE A 133 18.57 -12.30 13.69
CA ILE A 133 18.68 -10.87 13.92
C ILE A 133 18.90 -10.62 15.42
N ILE A 134 20.07 -10.08 15.76
CA ILE A 134 20.46 -9.84 17.15
C ILE A 134 19.64 -8.68 17.73
N LYS A 135 18.76 -8.99 18.69
CA LYS A 135 18.11 -8.00 19.56
C LYS A 135 18.67 -8.10 20.96
N ARG A 136 19.17 -6.99 21.52
CA ARG A 136 19.62 -6.96 22.92
C ARG A 136 18.39 -6.93 23.83
N SER A 137 18.01 -8.09 24.35
CA SER A 137 17.01 -8.21 25.41
C SER A 137 17.40 -9.31 26.37
N ASN A 138 17.54 -8.98 27.66
CA ASN A 138 17.91 -9.95 28.69
C ASN A 138 16.72 -10.82 29.13
N HIS A 139 15.49 -10.34 28.92
CA HIS A 139 14.26 -11.02 29.32
C HIS A 139 13.72 -11.98 28.24
N ARG A 140 14.36 -12.03 27.07
CA ARG A 140 14.03 -12.95 25.99
C ARG A 140 15.15 -13.96 25.76
N GLU A 141 14.77 -15.10 25.23
CA GLU A 141 15.68 -16.14 24.74
C GLU A 141 15.35 -16.48 23.29
N ASN A 142 16.36 -16.97 22.57
CA ASN A 142 16.22 -17.36 21.18
C ASN A 142 16.24 -18.89 21.10
N ILE A 143 15.22 -19.46 20.47
CA ILE A 143 15.02 -20.90 20.34
C ILE A 143 14.75 -21.27 18.89
N ILE A 144 14.96 -22.54 18.55
CA ILE A 144 14.53 -23.10 17.26
C ILE A 144 13.21 -23.82 17.49
N LYS A 145 12.21 -23.49 16.66
CA LYS A 145 10.99 -24.25 16.52
C LYS A 145 11.08 -25.17 15.31
N ILE A 146 10.61 -26.41 15.48
CA ILE A 146 10.63 -27.46 14.47
C ILE A 146 9.21 -27.92 14.17
N ARG A 147 8.88 -28.09 12.89
CA ARG A 147 7.57 -28.57 12.44
C ARG A 147 7.51 -30.09 12.47
N GLN A 148 6.67 -30.63 13.34
CA GLN A 148 6.40 -32.06 13.40
C GLN A 148 5.59 -32.55 12.18
N PRO A 149 5.58 -33.87 11.89
CA PRO A 149 4.79 -34.44 10.80
C PRO A 149 3.27 -34.18 10.90
N ASN A 150 2.75 -33.95 12.11
CA ASN A 150 1.36 -33.55 12.35
C ASN A 150 1.07 -32.08 12.02
N GLY A 151 2.08 -31.32 11.58
CA GLY A 151 1.99 -29.91 11.24
C GLY A 151 2.21 -28.94 12.40
N ILE A 152 2.34 -29.42 13.64
CA ILE A 152 2.52 -28.62 14.86
C ILE A 152 3.99 -28.21 15.03
N TRP A 153 4.21 -26.98 15.46
CA TRP A 153 5.54 -26.48 15.79
C TRP A 153 5.89 -26.75 17.26
N ILE A 154 7.08 -27.30 17.51
CA ILE A 154 7.59 -27.55 18.86
C ILE A 154 8.92 -26.84 19.08
N SER A 155 9.17 -26.39 20.30
CA SER A 155 10.47 -25.83 20.68
C SER A 155 11.50 -26.95 20.90
N THR A 156 12.74 -26.73 20.48
CA THR A 156 13.86 -27.65 20.78
C THR A 156 14.86 -27.03 21.75
N GLU A 157 15.67 -27.89 22.37
CA GLU A 157 16.84 -27.45 23.12
C GLU A 157 17.85 -26.84 22.15
N THR A 158 18.28 -25.63 22.48
CA THR A 158 19.15 -24.85 21.60
C THR A 158 20.31 -24.24 22.33
N ASN A 159 21.42 -24.08 21.61
CA ASN A 159 22.62 -23.40 22.10
C ASN A 159 22.94 -22.20 21.21
N GLU A 160 23.41 -21.11 21.81
CA GLU A 160 23.95 -20.00 21.02
C GLU A 160 25.39 -20.33 20.59
N SER A 161 25.65 -20.20 19.29
CA SER A 161 26.93 -20.48 18.67
C SER A 161 27.42 -19.26 17.89
N MET A 162 28.74 -19.08 17.87
CA MET A 162 29.43 -18.11 17.02
C MET A 162 30.51 -18.86 16.26
N PHE A 163 30.62 -18.58 14.97
CA PHE A 163 31.59 -19.22 14.07
C PHE A 163 32.64 -18.20 13.67
N ASP A 164 33.92 -18.58 13.70
CA ASP A 164 35.03 -17.68 13.38
C ASP A 164 35.01 -17.16 11.95
N ALA A 165 34.41 -17.92 11.02
CA ALA A 165 34.21 -17.49 9.64
C ALA A 165 33.16 -16.38 9.50
N HIS A 166 32.23 -16.24 10.47
CA HIS A 166 31.05 -15.38 10.40
C HIS A 166 30.86 -14.61 11.72
N LYS A 167 31.89 -13.86 12.17
CA LYS A 167 31.93 -13.18 13.48
C LYS A 167 30.88 -12.08 13.64
N GLU A 168 30.40 -11.55 12.52
CA GLU A 168 29.37 -10.52 12.45
C GLU A 168 27.96 -11.05 12.74
N LYS A 169 27.76 -12.38 12.70
CA LYS A 169 26.47 -13.03 12.97
C LYS A 169 26.51 -13.90 14.22
N ARG A 170 25.32 -14.09 14.79
CA ARG A 170 25.07 -15.10 15.83
C ARG A 170 24.15 -16.17 15.30
N PHE A 171 24.38 -17.38 15.75
CA PHE A 171 23.63 -18.55 15.34
C PHE A 171 22.97 -19.18 16.56
N VAL A 172 21.78 -19.73 16.36
CA VAL A 172 21.18 -20.68 17.28
C VAL A 172 21.34 -22.06 16.68
N GLU A 173 21.84 -22.99 17.46
CA GLU A 173 22.11 -24.37 17.06
C GLU A 173 21.14 -25.34 17.71
N CYS A 174 20.66 -26.32 16.94
CA CYS A 174 19.86 -27.45 17.44
C CYS A 174 20.30 -28.77 16.80
N LYS A 175 19.84 -29.89 17.37
CA LYS A 175 20.06 -31.23 16.82
C LYS A 175 18.89 -31.61 15.92
N LEU A 176 19.16 -32.01 14.68
CA LEU A 176 18.16 -32.51 13.73
C LEU A 176 18.46 -33.96 13.35
N SER A 177 17.42 -34.80 13.33
CA SER A 177 17.52 -36.20 12.90
C SER A 177 16.59 -36.55 11.74
N GLN A 178 15.74 -35.62 11.30
CA GLN A 178 14.69 -35.88 10.32
C GLN A 178 14.41 -34.63 9.47
N SER A 179 13.90 -34.83 8.25
CA SER A 179 13.44 -33.75 7.37
C SER A 179 12.31 -32.97 8.03
N THR A 180 12.48 -31.66 8.17
CA THR A 180 11.54 -30.80 8.89
C THR A 180 11.73 -29.32 8.53
N ALA A 181 10.73 -28.49 8.82
CA ALA A 181 10.84 -27.05 8.77
C ALA A 181 11.31 -26.51 10.12
N CYS A 182 12.22 -25.54 10.10
CA CYS A 182 12.85 -24.94 11.25
C CYS A 182 12.80 -23.41 11.15
N ALA A 183 12.64 -22.73 12.28
CA ALA A 183 12.75 -21.27 12.35
C ALA A 183 13.26 -20.84 13.72
N VAL A 184 14.05 -19.76 13.77
CA VAL A 184 14.51 -19.16 15.03
C VAL A 184 13.47 -18.15 15.50
N VAL A 185 12.99 -18.35 16.72
CA VAL A 185 11.97 -17.54 17.36
C VAL A 185 12.52 -16.97 18.66
N SER A 186 12.31 -15.69 18.89
CA SER A 186 12.57 -15.03 20.16
C SER A 186 11.31 -15.09 21.02
N ARG A 187 11.42 -15.59 22.25
CA ARG A 187 10.31 -15.68 23.21
C ARG A 187 10.71 -15.16 24.58
N LEU A 188 9.75 -14.99 25.49
CA LEU A 188 10.08 -14.72 26.89
C LEU A 188 10.90 -15.86 27.48
N ARG A 189 11.94 -15.50 28.23
CA ARG A 189 12.85 -16.47 28.85
C ARG A 189 12.09 -17.38 29.80
N LEU A 190 12.33 -18.69 29.67
CA LEU A 190 11.68 -19.72 30.47
C LEU A 190 12.58 -20.16 31.61
N ASP A 191 12.21 -19.80 32.84
CA ASP A 191 12.90 -20.23 34.04
C ASP A 191 12.20 -21.44 34.68
N THR A 192 12.89 -22.58 34.81
CA THR A 192 12.35 -23.74 35.55
C THR A 192 12.74 -23.66 37.02
N ILE A 193 11.74 -23.63 37.92
CA ILE A 193 11.90 -23.56 39.37
C ILE A 193 11.52 -24.91 39.98
N LEU A 194 12.37 -25.45 40.86
CA LEU A 194 12.09 -26.64 41.66
C LEU A 194 11.97 -26.27 43.15
N ILE A 195 10.75 -26.26 43.66
CA ILE A 195 10.44 -26.00 45.07
C ILE A 195 10.47 -27.34 45.81
N ASN A 196 11.53 -27.54 46.60
CA ASN A 196 11.71 -28.75 47.39
C ASN A 196 10.95 -28.69 48.71
N LYS A 197 10.26 -29.78 49.08
CA LYS A 197 9.51 -29.89 50.34
C LYS A 197 10.36 -29.63 51.59
N LYS A 198 11.55 -30.24 51.66
CA LYS A 198 12.35 -30.34 52.89
C LYS A 198 13.32 -29.18 53.12
N SER A 199 13.50 -28.30 52.15
CA SER A 199 14.49 -27.23 52.19
C SER A 199 13.84 -25.88 51.90
N SER A 200 14.16 -24.88 52.72
CA SER A 200 13.96 -23.50 52.33
C SER A 200 14.85 -23.19 51.13
N GLY A 201 14.39 -22.30 50.26
CA GLY A 201 15.14 -21.92 49.07
C GLY A 201 14.83 -20.51 48.63
N ARG A 202 15.68 -20.04 47.71
CA ARG A 202 15.52 -18.77 47.02
C ARG A 202 15.78 -19.00 45.55
N PHE A 203 14.92 -18.41 44.73
CA PHE A 203 15.07 -18.34 43.30
C PHE A 203 15.13 -16.87 42.88
N THR A 204 15.97 -16.57 41.90
CA THR A 204 16.09 -15.25 41.27
C THR A 204 15.92 -15.48 39.78
N SER A 205 15.01 -14.73 39.14
CA SER A 205 14.76 -14.90 37.71
C SER A 205 15.97 -14.50 36.88
N ASN A 206 16.21 -15.22 35.79
CA ASN A 206 17.22 -14.86 34.81
C ASN A 206 16.76 -13.72 33.88
N ALA A 207 15.46 -13.47 33.79
CA ALA A 207 14.89 -12.40 32.97
C ALA A 207 14.99 -11.02 33.65
N ASP A 208 14.73 -10.95 34.96
CA ASP A 208 14.90 -9.76 35.81
C ASP A 208 15.35 -10.18 37.21
N SER A 209 16.55 -9.75 37.61
CA SER A 209 17.15 -10.13 38.90
C SER A 209 16.42 -9.55 40.12
N ARG A 210 15.52 -8.57 39.92
CA ARG A 210 14.64 -8.02 40.96
C ARG A 210 13.45 -8.93 41.26
N VAL A 211 13.11 -9.83 40.33
CA VAL A 211 12.06 -10.84 40.53
C VAL A 211 12.66 -12.02 41.29
N THR A 212 12.27 -12.18 42.56
CA THR A 212 12.78 -13.26 43.42
C THR A 212 11.68 -13.96 44.18
N LEU A 213 11.73 -15.29 44.22
CA LEU A 213 10.86 -16.14 45.04
C LEU A 213 11.66 -16.70 46.22
N GLN A 214 11.11 -16.62 47.42
CA GLN A 214 11.70 -17.19 48.64
C GLN A 214 10.67 -18.03 49.38
N TRP A 215 11.02 -19.26 49.70
CA TRP A 215 10.09 -20.20 50.31
C TRP A 215 10.67 -20.82 51.59
N PRO A 216 9.88 -20.95 52.66
CA PRO A 216 10.29 -21.65 53.87
C PRO A 216 10.31 -23.19 53.67
N LYS A 217 10.75 -23.93 54.70
CA LYS A 217 10.62 -25.39 54.73
C LYS A 217 9.14 -25.81 54.87
N ASP A 218 8.77 -26.94 54.28
CA ASP A 218 7.42 -27.53 54.34
C ASP A 218 6.32 -26.65 53.75
N VAL A 219 6.61 -26.03 52.61
CA VAL A 219 5.65 -25.20 51.84
C VAL A 219 4.60 -26.04 51.12
N SER A 220 4.92 -27.30 50.82
CA SER A 220 4.05 -28.23 50.09
C SER A 220 4.25 -29.66 50.58
N GLN A 221 3.28 -30.54 50.30
CA GLN A 221 3.39 -31.96 50.66
C GLN A 221 4.36 -32.74 49.74
N THR A 222 4.57 -32.25 48.52
CA THR A 222 5.41 -32.82 47.45
C THR A 222 6.32 -31.75 46.87
N ASN A 223 7.38 -32.14 46.14
CA ASN A 223 8.17 -31.17 45.40
C ASN A 223 7.34 -30.60 44.24
N ILE A 224 7.40 -29.28 44.05
CA ILE A 224 6.66 -28.58 42.99
C ILE A 224 7.65 -28.11 41.94
N ARG A 225 7.39 -28.40 40.67
CA ARG A 225 8.13 -27.85 39.52
C ARG A 225 7.24 -26.82 38.83
N ILE A 226 7.75 -25.61 38.62
CA ILE A 226 7.03 -24.49 38.00
C ILE A 226 7.89 -23.92 36.88
N ASN A 227 7.30 -23.64 35.72
CA ASN A 227 7.98 -22.84 34.70
C ASN A 227 7.49 -21.40 34.80
N LEU A 228 8.42 -20.46 34.96
CA LEU A 228 8.17 -19.03 35.12
C LEU A 228 8.61 -18.30 33.84
N ARG A 229 7.73 -17.46 33.31
CA ARG A 229 8.08 -16.41 32.34
C ARG A 229 7.75 -15.06 32.94
N VAL A 230 8.66 -14.11 32.74
CA VAL A 230 8.50 -12.73 33.22
C VAL A 230 8.37 -11.82 32.01
N GLN A 231 7.19 -11.26 31.81
CA GLN A 231 6.96 -10.24 30.79
C GLN A 231 7.13 -8.86 31.40
N PRO A 232 8.16 -8.10 31.00
CA PRO A 232 8.33 -6.74 31.49
C PRO A 232 7.25 -5.82 30.91
N VAL A 233 6.80 -4.89 31.74
CA VAL A 233 6.10 -3.68 31.28
C VAL A 233 7.08 -2.53 31.48
N ASP A 234 7.49 -1.89 30.39
CA ASP A 234 8.40 -0.75 30.45
C ASP A 234 7.63 0.57 30.49
N LEU A 235 8.32 1.64 30.88
CA LEU A 235 7.71 2.96 31.01
C LEU A 235 7.15 3.49 29.67
N PRO A 236 7.84 3.33 28.51
CA PRO A 236 7.28 3.71 27.22
C PRO A 236 5.98 2.98 26.87
N ALA A 237 5.92 1.65 27.01
CA ALA A 237 4.70 0.90 26.70
C ALA A 237 3.56 1.28 27.65
N PHE A 238 3.84 1.48 28.94
CA PHE A 238 2.83 1.91 29.91
C PHE A 238 2.31 3.33 29.60
N THR A 239 3.18 4.24 29.19
CA THR A 239 2.80 5.61 28.82
C THR A 239 1.92 5.61 27.56
N GLN A 240 2.34 4.88 26.52
CA GLN A 240 1.58 4.72 25.29
C GLN A 240 0.21 4.07 25.55
N PHE A 241 0.16 3.05 26.40
CA PHE A 241 -1.09 2.44 26.85
C PHE A 241 -2.01 3.46 27.53
N SER A 242 -1.45 4.26 28.45
CA SER A 242 -2.22 5.26 29.20
C SER A 242 -2.74 6.39 28.30
N GLU A 243 -2.03 6.72 27.22
CA GLU A 243 -2.48 7.69 26.22
C GLU A 243 -3.60 7.12 25.34
N ASN A 244 -3.44 5.87 24.87
CA ASN A 244 -4.41 5.21 24.01
C ASN A 244 -5.73 4.86 24.73
N PHE A 245 -5.66 4.57 26.03
CA PHE A 245 -6.78 4.11 26.85
C PHE A 245 -7.01 5.00 28.08
N SER A 246 -6.91 6.31 27.88
CA SER A 246 -6.94 7.31 28.98
C SER A 246 -8.13 7.19 29.94
N HIS A 247 -9.31 6.80 29.43
CA HIS A 247 -10.51 6.63 30.24
C HIS A 247 -10.49 5.34 31.08
N GLU A 248 -9.97 4.26 30.52
CA GLU A 248 -9.86 2.96 31.17
C GLU A 248 -8.69 2.90 32.16
N SER A 249 -7.58 3.59 31.85
CA SER A 249 -6.38 3.68 32.70
C SER A 249 -6.48 4.75 33.79
N GLU A 250 -7.62 5.44 33.91
CA GLU A 250 -7.81 6.49 34.91
C GLU A 250 -7.61 5.97 36.35
N GLY A 251 -6.64 6.57 37.05
CA GLY A 251 -6.25 6.17 38.40
C GLY A 251 -5.33 4.94 38.49
N LEU A 252 -4.91 4.35 37.35
CA LEU A 252 -3.80 3.39 37.32
C LEU A 252 -2.48 4.16 37.39
N LEU A 253 -1.78 4.03 38.51
CA LEU A 253 -0.56 4.78 38.81
C LEU A 253 0.71 4.01 38.46
N GLY A 254 0.66 2.72 38.18
CA GLY A 254 1.84 1.94 37.83
C GLY A 254 1.57 0.44 37.88
N VAL A 255 2.40 -0.33 37.19
CA VAL A 255 2.26 -1.78 37.08
C VAL A 255 3.62 -2.47 37.19
N GLY A 256 3.61 -3.68 37.74
CA GLY A 256 4.74 -4.59 37.71
C GLY A 256 4.78 -5.43 36.43
N PRO A 257 5.73 -6.36 36.31
CA PRO A 257 5.76 -7.32 35.21
C PRO A 257 4.58 -8.29 35.28
N ILE A 258 4.14 -8.79 34.13
CA ILE A 258 3.20 -9.92 34.07
C ILE A 258 4.01 -11.20 34.32
N ILE A 259 3.60 -11.93 35.35
CA ILE A 259 4.17 -13.20 35.75
C ILE A 259 3.30 -14.30 35.18
N ASP A 260 3.88 -15.17 34.36
CA ASP A 260 3.23 -16.32 33.73
C ASP A 260 3.86 -17.60 34.30
N LEU A 261 3.09 -18.31 35.10
CA LEU A 261 3.41 -19.62 35.67
C LEU A 261 2.66 -20.69 34.87
N ASP A 262 3.43 -21.61 34.29
CA ASP A 262 2.89 -22.77 33.57
C ASP A 262 2.38 -23.82 34.55
N CYS A 263 1.37 -23.46 35.35
CA CYS A 263 0.72 -24.32 36.33
C CYS A 263 -0.73 -23.91 36.56
N ASP A 264 -1.55 -24.84 37.05
CA ASP A 264 -2.86 -24.53 37.66
C ASP A 264 -2.68 -23.78 38.99
N ASP A 265 -3.77 -23.34 39.61
CA ASP A 265 -3.75 -22.76 40.96
C ASP A 265 -3.17 -23.74 41.98
N ILE A 266 -2.00 -23.40 42.55
CA ILE A 266 -1.36 -24.21 43.58
C ILE A 266 -1.57 -23.57 44.95
N THR A 267 -2.36 -24.23 45.80
CA THR A 267 -2.48 -23.84 47.22
C THR A 267 -1.32 -24.39 48.03
N LEU A 268 -0.65 -23.51 48.78
CA LEU A 268 0.54 -23.79 49.56
C LEU A 268 0.18 -23.92 51.05
N LEU A 269 0.93 -24.77 51.77
CA LEU A 269 0.79 -24.95 53.22
C LEU A 269 1.36 -23.76 54.00
N LYS A 270 2.44 -23.17 53.47
CA LYS A 270 3.08 -21.96 54.01
C LYS A 270 3.27 -20.96 52.88
N PRO A 271 3.14 -19.64 53.17
CA PRO A 271 3.26 -18.64 52.13
C PRO A 271 4.69 -18.58 51.56
N ILE A 272 4.78 -18.32 50.26
CA ILE A 272 6.03 -17.99 49.57
C ILE A 272 6.12 -16.47 49.48
N GLN A 273 7.28 -15.92 49.84
CA GLN A 273 7.56 -14.52 49.66
C GLN A 273 7.98 -14.26 48.22
N PHE A 274 7.25 -13.37 47.55
CA PHE A 274 7.51 -12.95 46.18
C PHE A 274 7.91 -11.48 46.16
N LYS A 275 9.05 -11.19 45.53
CA LYS A 275 9.53 -9.82 45.33
C LYS A 275 9.45 -9.46 43.86
N LEU A 276 8.82 -8.33 43.54
CA LEU A 276 8.53 -7.89 42.19
C LEU A 276 8.83 -6.40 42.03
N PRO A 277 9.43 -5.95 40.92
CA PRO A 277 9.57 -4.53 40.65
C PRO A 277 8.23 -3.91 40.24
N ILE A 278 8.07 -2.61 40.48
CA ILE A 278 6.91 -1.85 40.04
C ILE A 278 7.33 -0.54 39.36
N LEU A 279 6.65 -0.19 38.27
CA LEU A 279 6.88 1.06 37.58
C LEU A 279 6.40 2.25 38.42
N LEU A 280 7.25 3.28 38.47
CA LEU A 280 6.97 4.58 39.07
C LEU A 280 6.88 5.63 37.95
N PRO A 281 5.68 6.07 37.51
CA PRO A 281 5.59 7.17 36.57
C PRO A 281 5.99 8.47 37.28
N THR A 282 6.80 9.27 36.60
CA THR A 282 7.08 10.65 37.00
C THR A 282 5.82 11.48 36.75
N LYS A 283 5.19 12.01 37.80
CA LYS A 283 4.10 12.99 37.66
C LYS A 283 4.60 14.16 36.81
N LYS A 284 3.93 14.45 35.68
CA LYS A 284 4.15 15.66 34.87
C LYS A 284 3.88 16.88 35.76
N ASN A 285 4.89 17.74 35.97
CA ASN A 285 4.69 19.04 36.59
C ASN A 285 3.94 19.94 35.61
N GLU A 286 2.63 20.09 35.79
CA GLU A 286 1.89 21.22 35.22
C GLU A 286 2.22 22.47 36.04
N GLY A 287 3.16 23.28 35.54
CA GLY A 287 3.54 24.50 36.24
C GLY A 287 4.71 25.25 35.61
N SER A 288 4.44 25.95 34.50
CA SER A 288 4.80 27.36 34.26
C SER A 288 5.04 27.64 32.77
N MET A 289 4.16 28.47 32.20
CA MET A 289 4.50 29.28 31.04
C MET A 289 5.70 30.17 31.39
N LYS A 290 6.74 30.15 30.56
CA LYS A 290 7.38 31.36 30.01
C LYS A 290 8.28 31.02 28.81
N SER A 291 8.11 31.87 27.82
CA SER A 291 8.78 31.97 26.51
C SER A 291 10.31 32.08 26.57
N SER A 292 11.00 31.46 25.62
CA SER A 292 11.88 32.15 24.66
C SER A 292 12.56 31.14 23.74
N GLY A 293 12.46 31.36 22.42
CA GLY A 293 13.17 30.57 21.43
C GLY A 293 14.68 30.80 21.44
N ILE A 294 15.41 29.83 20.87
CA ILE A 294 16.60 29.97 20.02
C ILE A 294 16.88 28.58 19.44
N ASP A 295 17.05 28.54 18.12
CA ASP A 295 17.54 27.42 17.33
C ASP A 295 18.83 26.83 17.91
N SER A 296 18.95 25.50 17.91
CA SER A 296 20.24 24.81 17.75
C SER A 296 20.06 23.32 17.46
N GLN A 297 20.63 22.95 16.31
CA GLN A 297 20.97 21.62 15.83
C GLN A 297 21.27 20.60 16.94
N ARG A 298 20.68 19.40 16.84
CA ARG A 298 21.10 18.23 17.63
C ARG A 298 21.49 17.06 16.75
N THR A 299 22.81 16.91 16.73
CA THR A 299 23.61 15.73 16.39
C THR A 299 23.12 14.49 17.14
N VAL A 300 22.96 13.41 16.40
CA VAL A 300 22.72 12.05 16.90
C VAL A 300 23.98 11.56 17.61
N THR A 301 23.89 11.27 18.91
CA THR A 301 24.91 10.49 19.62
C THR A 301 24.27 9.45 20.53
N ASN A 302 24.92 8.29 20.53
CA ASN A 302 24.51 7.01 21.11
C ASN A 302 24.23 7.09 22.62
N GLN A 303 23.16 6.41 23.05
CA GLN A 303 22.83 6.19 24.46
C GLN A 303 23.89 5.29 25.11
N THR A 304 24.76 5.88 25.92
CA THR A 304 25.69 5.17 26.79
C THR A 304 25.13 5.09 28.21
N THR A 305 25.57 4.08 28.95
CA THR A 305 25.28 3.65 30.34
C THR A 305 25.20 4.75 31.43
N GLN A 306 25.47 6.01 31.10
CA GLN A 306 25.40 7.15 32.03
C GLN A 306 23.96 7.64 32.30
N ASP A 307 23.00 7.40 31.41
CA ASP A 307 21.61 7.83 31.63
C ASP A 307 20.88 7.01 32.72
N ILE A 308 21.27 5.74 32.91
CA ILE A 308 20.73 4.87 33.97
C ILE A 308 21.23 5.33 35.36
N ILE A 309 22.47 5.83 35.43
CA ILE A 309 23.08 6.29 36.69
C ILE A 309 22.48 7.65 37.10
N LEU A 310 22.14 8.51 36.14
CA LEU A 310 21.51 9.80 36.44
C LEU A 310 20.04 9.66 36.88
N GLN A 311 19.30 8.66 36.36
CA GLN A 311 17.95 8.34 36.84
C GLN A 311 17.95 7.72 38.25
N GLN A 312 18.94 6.88 38.58
CA GLN A 312 19.08 6.35 39.95
C GLN A 312 19.46 7.44 40.97
N GLN A 313 20.26 8.43 40.60
CA GLN A 313 20.66 9.51 41.52
C GLN A 313 19.54 10.52 41.81
N GLN A 314 18.57 10.69 40.91
CA GLN A 314 17.42 11.57 41.15
C GLN A 314 16.36 10.96 42.08
N SER A 315 16.34 9.63 42.23
CA SER A 315 15.44 8.94 43.18
C SER A 315 15.85 9.15 44.64
N ILE A 316 17.15 9.33 44.91
CA ILE A 316 17.69 9.46 46.27
C ILE A 316 17.29 10.80 46.92
N PHE A 317 17.10 11.86 46.15
CA PHE A 317 16.77 13.19 46.70
C PHE A 317 15.28 13.38 47.02
N LYS A 318 14.38 12.54 46.48
CA LYS A 318 12.93 12.69 46.70
C LYS A 318 12.41 11.95 47.94
N SER A 319 13.13 10.96 48.45
CA SER A 319 12.76 10.24 49.68
C SER A 319 13.05 11.03 50.97
N MET A 320 13.75 12.17 50.88
CA MET A 320 14.04 13.05 52.03
C MET A 320 12.96 14.13 52.26
N LEU A 321 12.01 14.31 51.33
CA LEU A 321 10.87 15.21 51.48
C LEU A 321 9.61 14.35 51.58
N GLY A 322 9.25 14.01 52.82
CA GLY A 322 8.08 13.19 53.14
C GLY A 322 6.77 13.88 52.77
N GLU A 323 6.32 13.68 51.53
CA GLU A 323 4.92 13.83 51.15
C GLU A 323 4.34 12.42 50.95
N ASP A 324 3.81 11.86 52.03
CA ASP A 324 2.98 10.65 51.99
C ASP A 324 1.70 10.96 51.19
N SER A 325 1.69 10.62 49.89
CA SER A 325 0.44 10.51 49.14
C SER A 325 -0.33 9.28 49.61
N ASN A 326 -1.04 9.44 50.74
CA ASN A 326 -1.79 8.42 51.50
C ASN A 326 -2.97 7.76 50.74
N ASN A 327 -3.18 8.13 49.47
CA ASN A 327 -4.30 7.67 48.63
C ASN A 327 -3.95 6.50 47.70
N ASP A 328 -2.71 6.04 47.67
CA ASP A 328 -2.30 4.95 46.80
C ASP A 328 -2.62 3.58 47.43
N ARG A 329 -3.04 2.61 46.61
CA ARG A 329 -3.18 1.20 46.98
C ARG A 329 -2.41 0.30 46.01
N LEU A 330 -1.79 -0.73 46.56
CA LEU A 330 -1.23 -1.85 45.81
C LEU A 330 -2.22 -3.01 45.81
N ILE A 331 -2.41 -3.62 44.65
CA ILE A 331 -3.30 -4.76 44.47
C ILE A 331 -2.62 -5.83 43.61
N LEU A 332 -2.85 -7.09 43.95
CA LEU A 332 -2.47 -8.23 43.14
C LEU A 332 -3.67 -8.61 42.27
N LEU A 333 -3.46 -8.69 40.96
CA LEU A 333 -4.41 -9.26 40.04
C LEU A 333 -3.91 -10.61 39.55
N TYR A 334 -4.82 -11.53 39.31
CA TYR A 334 -4.53 -12.84 38.73
C TYR A 334 -5.53 -13.24 37.66
N CYS A 335 -5.11 -14.13 36.76
CA CYS A 335 -5.95 -14.69 35.71
C CYS A 335 -5.75 -16.20 35.66
N ASN A 336 -6.86 -16.94 35.59
CA ASN A 336 -6.83 -18.40 35.46
C ASN A 336 -6.53 -18.77 34.00
N GLN A 337 -5.91 -19.93 33.74
CA GLN A 337 -5.53 -20.35 32.37
C GLN A 337 -6.73 -20.41 31.39
N ASN A 338 -7.92 -20.73 31.90
CA ASN A 338 -9.14 -20.90 31.11
C ASN A 338 -10.05 -19.66 31.10
N GLU A 339 -9.69 -18.62 31.84
CA GLU A 339 -10.47 -17.38 31.92
C GLU A 339 -9.70 -16.23 31.26
N ASN A 340 -10.43 -15.36 30.58
CA ASN A 340 -9.84 -14.19 29.91
C ASN A 340 -10.16 -12.89 30.68
N THR A 341 -10.30 -13.02 31.99
CA THR A 341 -10.71 -11.97 32.92
C THR A 341 -9.80 -11.98 34.13
N TRP A 342 -9.17 -10.83 34.37
CA TRP A 342 -8.35 -10.59 35.55
C TRP A 342 -9.23 -10.44 36.79
N HIS A 343 -8.82 -11.04 37.92
CA HIS A 343 -9.47 -10.99 39.23
C HIS A 343 -8.53 -10.35 40.25
N ILE A 344 -9.10 -9.71 41.28
CA ILE A 344 -8.30 -9.09 42.35
C ILE A 344 -8.20 -10.06 43.52
N ASP A 345 -6.98 -10.36 43.96
CA ASP A 345 -6.77 -11.09 45.21
C ASP A 345 -6.84 -10.12 46.40
N THR A 346 -7.84 -10.32 47.26
CA THR A 346 -8.08 -9.49 48.44
C THR A 346 -7.43 -10.04 49.71
N ASN A 347 -6.91 -11.26 49.67
CA ASN A 347 -6.35 -11.95 50.83
C ASN A 347 -4.83 -11.77 50.98
N VAL A 348 -4.23 -10.97 50.10
CA VAL A 348 -2.79 -10.81 50.00
C VAL A 348 -2.35 -9.48 50.58
N SER A 349 -1.45 -9.53 51.56
CA SER A 349 -0.80 -8.35 52.11
C SER A 349 0.43 -7.99 51.28
N ILE A 350 0.41 -6.78 50.73
CA ILE A 350 1.47 -6.26 49.87
C ILE A 350 2.24 -5.18 50.63
N THR A 351 3.57 -5.34 50.72
CA THR A 351 4.47 -4.40 51.38
C THR A 351 5.39 -3.75 50.35
N ASP A 352 5.58 -2.43 50.48
CA ASP A 352 6.41 -1.64 49.58
C ASP A 352 7.77 -1.35 50.22
N THR A 353 8.84 -1.29 49.43
CA THR A 353 10.15 -0.84 49.92
C THR A 353 10.14 0.67 50.16
N LYS A 354 11.10 1.17 50.95
CA LYS A 354 11.30 2.62 51.18
C LYS A 354 11.52 3.42 49.89
N THR A 355 12.01 2.74 48.85
CA THR A 355 12.29 3.29 47.52
C THR A 355 11.09 3.19 46.58
N HIS A 356 9.99 2.57 47.00
CA HIS A 356 8.73 2.40 46.26
C HIS A 356 8.84 1.69 44.90
N ASP A 357 9.98 1.08 44.62
CA ASP A 357 10.36 0.47 43.33
C ASP A 357 10.25 -1.07 43.35
N ILE A 358 10.21 -1.68 44.53
CA ILE A 358 10.13 -3.12 44.74
C ILE A 358 9.04 -3.40 45.75
N VAL A 359 8.18 -4.34 45.41
CA VAL A 359 7.06 -4.78 46.21
C VAL A 359 7.31 -6.21 46.67
N THR A 360 7.05 -6.47 47.94
CA THR A 360 7.14 -7.81 48.55
C THR A 360 5.75 -8.27 48.99
N THR A 361 5.38 -9.47 48.59
CA THR A 361 4.08 -10.08 48.88
C THR A 361 4.23 -11.51 49.33
N ASP A 362 3.43 -11.94 50.31
CA ASP A 362 3.43 -13.31 50.82
C ASP A 362 2.22 -14.06 50.25
N LEU A 363 2.48 -15.04 49.36
CA LEU A 363 1.45 -15.75 48.61
C LEU A 363 1.19 -17.13 49.19
N LYS A 364 -0.06 -17.41 49.56
CA LYS A 364 -0.53 -18.76 49.91
C LYS A 364 -1.04 -19.55 48.71
N CYS A 365 -1.40 -18.87 47.63
CA CYS A 365 -1.81 -19.48 46.37
C CYS A 365 -0.93 -18.94 45.25
N LEU A 366 -0.40 -19.82 44.40
CA LEU A 366 0.29 -19.43 43.17
C LEU A 366 -0.71 -19.55 42.03
N HIS A 367 -1.01 -18.40 41.40
CA HIS A 367 -1.92 -18.35 40.26
C HIS A 367 -1.15 -18.45 38.94
N PRO A 368 -1.77 -19.02 37.88
CA PRO A 368 -1.14 -19.18 36.57
C PRO A 368 -0.63 -17.88 35.98
N ARG A 369 -1.39 -16.80 36.08
CA ARG A 369 -0.96 -15.49 35.59
C ARG A 369 -1.23 -14.43 36.63
N MET A 370 -0.25 -13.58 36.92
CA MET A 370 -0.32 -12.57 37.99
C MET A 370 0.33 -11.25 37.57
N ILE A 371 -0.17 -10.13 38.10
CA ILE A 371 0.44 -8.82 37.97
C ILE A 371 0.12 -7.97 39.21
N ILE A 372 1.06 -7.12 39.62
CA ILE A 372 0.82 -6.11 40.67
C ILE A 372 0.52 -4.77 40.02
N ALA A 373 -0.53 -4.09 40.49
CA ALA A 373 -0.86 -2.74 40.06
C ALA A 373 -0.88 -1.78 41.26
N ARG A 374 -0.37 -0.56 41.05
CA ARG A 374 -0.53 0.58 41.95
C ARG A 374 -1.63 1.47 41.40
N CYS A 375 -2.63 1.76 42.21
CA CYS A 375 -3.80 2.51 41.80
C CYS A 375 -4.18 3.55 42.86
N ASP A 376 -4.89 4.59 42.43
CA ASP A 376 -5.54 5.55 43.33
C ASP A 376 -6.78 4.90 43.99
N LYS A 377 -6.92 5.04 45.31
CA LYS A 377 -8.05 4.46 46.07
C LYS A 377 -9.40 5.08 45.71
N GLN A 378 -9.43 6.36 45.34
CA GLN A 378 -10.66 7.12 45.13
C GLN A 378 -11.15 7.04 43.68
N LEU A 379 -10.23 7.04 42.72
CA LEU A 379 -10.56 7.11 41.30
C LEU A 379 -10.85 5.74 40.68
N THR A 380 -10.30 4.66 41.24
CA THR A 380 -10.24 3.39 40.51
C THR A 380 -11.19 2.33 41.07
N SER A 381 -12.28 2.05 40.36
CA SER A 381 -13.17 0.91 40.66
C SER A 381 -12.51 -0.43 40.31
N THR A 382 -12.91 -1.53 40.99
CA THR A 382 -12.36 -2.88 40.73
C THR A 382 -12.52 -3.31 39.27
N LYS A 383 -13.70 -3.11 38.69
CA LYS A 383 -13.98 -3.46 37.28
C LYS A 383 -13.11 -2.66 36.30
N LYS A 384 -12.91 -1.36 36.53
CA LYS A 384 -12.04 -0.53 35.67
C LYS A 384 -10.62 -1.09 35.62
N ILE A 385 -10.06 -1.50 36.76
CA ILE A 385 -8.70 -2.07 36.83
C ILE A 385 -8.61 -3.37 36.05
N GLN A 386 -9.56 -4.28 36.25
CA GLN A 386 -9.58 -5.56 35.54
C GLN A 386 -9.62 -5.34 34.02
N THR A 387 -10.40 -4.36 33.55
CA THR A 387 -10.44 -3.96 32.14
C THR A 387 -9.13 -3.31 31.68
N ALA A 388 -8.55 -2.40 32.46
CA ALA A 388 -7.30 -1.73 32.14
C ALA A 388 -6.14 -2.73 31.98
N ILE A 389 -5.99 -3.67 32.90
CA ILE A 389 -4.93 -4.69 32.85
C ILE A 389 -5.12 -5.63 31.65
N LYS A 390 -6.35 -5.99 31.32
CA LYS A 390 -6.65 -6.75 30.11
C LYS A 390 -6.24 -6.00 28.84
N LEU A 391 -6.55 -4.71 28.74
CA LEU A 391 -6.18 -3.87 27.60
C LEU A 391 -4.66 -3.65 27.55
N LEU A 392 -4.00 -3.50 28.69
CA LEU A 392 -2.54 -3.40 28.79
C LEU A 392 -1.88 -4.65 28.20
N GLU A 393 -2.30 -5.84 28.64
CA GLU A 393 -1.81 -7.12 28.13
C GLU A 393 -2.02 -7.26 26.61
N GLN A 394 -3.17 -6.83 26.10
CA GLN A 394 -3.43 -6.77 24.66
C GLN A 394 -2.52 -5.78 23.93
N SER A 395 -2.25 -4.62 24.52
CA SER A 395 -1.36 -3.62 23.91
C SER A 395 0.10 -4.09 23.82
N LEU A 396 0.55 -4.93 24.76
CA LEU A 396 1.91 -5.46 24.77
C LEU A 396 2.17 -6.47 23.63
N SER A 397 1.14 -7.16 23.14
CA SER A 397 1.24 -8.07 21.99
C SER A 397 1.08 -7.37 20.63
N GLN A 398 0.66 -6.11 20.65
CA GLN A 398 0.44 -5.30 19.47
C GLN A 398 1.73 -4.61 19.00
N ARG A 399 1.83 -4.39 17.69
CA ARG A 399 2.94 -3.72 17.01
C ARG A 399 2.40 -2.64 16.10
N SER A 400 3.03 -1.48 16.12
CA SER A 400 2.76 -0.39 15.18
C SER A 400 3.40 -0.70 13.84
N VAL A 401 2.59 -0.65 12.79
CA VAL A 401 2.96 -1.06 11.44
C VAL A 401 2.68 0.08 10.48
N SER A 402 3.64 0.30 9.58
CA SER A 402 3.56 1.25 8.49
C SER A 402 3.30 0.53 7.18
N LEU A 403 2.24 0.96 6.49
CA LEU A 403 1.91 0.53 5.14
C LEU A 403 2.23 1.64 4.15
N MET A 404 2.87 1.26 3.05
CA MET A 404 3.32 2.19 2.02
C MET A 404 3.12 1.61 0.62
N VAL A 405 2.81 2.47 -0.34
CA VAL A 405 2.88 2.14 -1.77
C VAL A 405 3.81 3.14 -2.43
N ARG A 406 4.86 2.63 -3.08
CA ARG A 406 5.83 3.42 -3.84
C ARG A 406 5.79 3.04 -5.32
N ARG A 407 6.17 3.98 -6.18
CA ARG A 407 6.26 3.78 -7.63
C ARG A 407 7.71 3.89 -8.06
N ARG A 408 8.14 3.09 -9.03
CA ARG A 408 9.51 3.17 -9.55
C ARG A 408 9.65 4.37 -10.50
N LEU A 409 10.75 5.10 -10.38
CA LEU A 409 11.04 6.27 -11.22
C LEU A 409 11.48 5.85 -12.63
N SER A 410 12.20 4.73 -12.74
CA SER A 410 12.65 4.18 -14.04
C SER A 410 11.50 3.56 -14.85
N ASN A 411 10.52 2.98 -14.17
CA ASN A 411 9.34 2.38 -14.77
C ASN A 411 8.09 2.79 -14.00
N VAL A 412 7.33 3.71 -14.58
CA VAL A 412 6.12 4.29 -14.01
C VAL A 412 5.03 3.25 -13.71
N ASN A 413 5.01 2.13 -14.44
CA ASN A 413 4.02 1.06 -14.25
C ASN A 413 4.42 0.11 -13.13
N GLU A 414 5.64 0.17 -12.61
CA GLU A 414 6.10 -0.69 -11.54
C GLU A 414 5.81 -0.05 -10.19
N ILE A 415 5.10 -0.77 -9.34
CA ILE A 415 4.79 -0.35 -7.97
C ILE A 415 5.34 -1.37 -6.98
N CYS A 416 5.65 -0.88 -5.78
CA CYS A 416 6.07 -1.67 -4.64
C CYS A 416 5.17 -1.33 -3.45
N PHE A 417 4.39 -2.30 -3.00
CA PHE A 417 3.71 -2.23 -1.70
C PHE A 417 4.65 -2.74 -0.62
N VAL A 418 4.69 -2.04 0.51
CA VAL A 418 5.53 -2.40 1.64
C VAL A 418 4.74 -2.38 2.94
N CYS A 419 4.91 -3.45 3.72
CA CYS A 419 4.40 -3.55 5.09
C CYS A 419 5.58 -3.79 6.02
N CYS A 420 5.85 -2.84 6.93
CA CYS A 420 7.00 -2.90 7.83
C CYS A 420 6.66 -2.35 9.22
N SER A 421 7.46 -2.70 10.24
CA SER A 421 7.39 -2.07 11.56
C SER A 421 7.61 -0.56 11.45
N SER A 422 6.85 0.24 12.21
CA SER A 422 7.00 1.70 12.24
C SER A 422 8.42 2.14 12.64
N GLN A 423 9.15 1.32 13.41
CA GLN A 423 10.55 1.59 13.78
C GLN A 423 11.52 1.49 12.59
N ARG A 424 11.17 0.75 11.53
CA ARG A 424 12.00 0.53 10.34
C ARG A 424 11.60 1.40 9.15
N THR A 425 10.56 2.22 9.30
CA THR A 425 9.99 3.00 8.19
C THR A 425 11.02 3.89 7.50
N ASN A 426 11.89 4.55 8.25
CA ASN A 426 12.92 5.42 7.68
C ASN A 426 13.96 4.61 6.89
N THR A 427 14.50 3.54 7.47
CA THR A 427 15.47 2.66 6.79
C THR A 427 14.88 2.07 5.51
N VAL A 428 13.64 1.60 5.55
CA VAL A 428 12.93 1.04 4.39
C VAL A 428 12.71 2.12 3.32
N ASN A 429 12.39 3.36 3.70
CA ASN A 429 12.31 4.46 2.73
C ASN A 429 13.66 4.74 2.08
N ASP A 430 14.74 4.76 2.85
CA ASP A 430 16.10 4.98 2.33
C ASP A 430 16.50 3.86 1.34
N ASP A 431 16.19 2.60 1.66
CA ASP A 431 16.42 1.44 0.80
C ASP A 431 15.63 1.57 -0.53
N LEU A 432 14.34 1.93 -0.45
CA LEU A 432 13.50 2.14 -1.64
C LEU A 432 13.99 3.32 -2.50
N GLN A 433 14.51 4.40 -1.88
CA GLN A 433 15.10 5.50 -2.62
C GLN A 433 16.36 5.05 -3.39
N GLN A 434 17.20 4.21 -2.79
CA GLN A 434 18.36 3.63 -3.46
C GLN A 434 17.96 2.73 -4.65
N GLU A 435 16.81 2.06 -4.56
CA GLU A 435 16.24 1.27 -5.65
C GLU A 435 15.51 2.09 -6.73
N ASN A 436 15.59 3.43 -6.67
CA ASN A 436 14.92 4.40 -7.55
C ASN A 436 13.39 4.43 -7.43
N TYR A 437 12.83 4.26 -6.24
CA TYR A 437 11.40 4.50 -5.98
C TYR A 437 11.12 5.96 -5.57
N THR A 438 9.89 6.41 -5.82
CA THR A 438 9.39 7.75 -5.47
C THR A 438 9.34 7.97 -3.95
N ASN A 439 9.66 9.17 -3.48
CA ASN A 439 9.45 9.58 -2.09
C ASN A 439 8.19 10.46 -1.91
N ASP A 440 7.82 11.24 -2.93
CA ASP A 440 6.92 12.40 -2.80
C ASP A 440 5.42 12.08 -2.93
N ASP A 441 5.06 10.87 -3.39
CA ASP A 441 3.66 10.43 -3.54
C ASP A 441 3.19 9.72 -2.24
N GLU A 442 2.96 10.49 -1.18
CA GLU A 442 2.60 10.03 0.16
C GLU A 442 1.26 9.27 0.21
N GLN A 443 1.33 7.94 0.20
CA GLN A 443 0.30 7.05 0.72
C GLN A 443 0.92 6.28 1.87
N PHE A 444 0.73 6.82 3.07
CA PHE A 444 1.21 6.27 4.31
C PHE A 444 0.01 5.96 5.20
N LYS A 445 -0.05 4.73 5.72
CA LYS A 445 -1.09 4.34 6.68
C LYS A 445 -0.47 3.56 7.82
N GLU A 446 -0.74 4.00 9.04
CA GLU A 446 -0.38 3.24 10.24
C GLU A 446 -1.52 2.32 10.66
N LEU A 447 -1.14 1.12 11.08
CA LEU A 447 -2.02 0.10 11.64
C LEU A 447 -1.39 -0.49 12.90
N THR A 448 -2.22 -1.21 13.65
CA THR A 448 -1.78 -2.03 14.78
C THR A 448 -2.06 -3.49 14.46
N LEU A 449 -1.01 -4.30 14.41
CA LEU A 449 -1.07 -5.73 14.06
C LEU A 449 -0.38 -6.57 15.12
N GLN A 450 -0.68 -7.87 15.14
CA GLN A 450 0.05 -8.85 15.94
C GLN A 450 1.11 -9.55 15.10
N GLU A 451 2.21 -9.96 15.74
CA GLU A 451 3.26 -10.72 15.08
C GLU A 451 2.69 -12.03 14.49
N GLY A 452 3.04 -12.33 13.24
CA GLY A 452 2.55 -13.51 12.53
C GLY A 452 1.10 -13.40 12.03
N GLN A 453 0.42 -12.27 12.24
CA GLN A 453 -0.95 -12.09 11.76
C GLN A 453 -1.00 -12.20 10.23
N LEU A 454 -1.85 -13.11 9.73
CA LEU A 454 -2.06 -13.32 8.31
C LEU A 454 -2.93 -12.21 7.72
N LEU A 455 -2.47 -11.68 6.59
CA LEU A 455 -3.05 -10.59 5.84
C LEU A 455 -3.20 -10.99 4.37
N GLU A 456 -4.19 -10.39 3.71
CA GLU A 456 -4.42 -10.56 2.29
C GLU A 456 -4.41 -9.20 1.59
N LEU A 457 -3.60 -9.08 0.55
CA LEU A 457 -3.49 -7.92 -0.30
C LEU A 457 -4.41 -8.09 -1.51
N ARG A 458 -5.35 -7.16 -1.71
CA ARG A 458 -6.34 -7.19 -2.80
C ARG A 458 -6.30 -5.86 -3.57
N PHE A 459 -6.44 -5.92 -4.88
CA PHE A 459 -6.52 -4.73 -5.74
C PHE A 459 -7.95 -4.46 -6.17
N ARG A 460 -8.33 -3.18 -6.25
CA ARG A 460 -9.61 -2.74 -6.83
C ARG A 460 -9.48 -1.41 -7.57
N GLY A 461 -10.48 -1.09 -8.40
CA GLY A 461 -10.54 0.16 -9.14
C GLY A 461 -9.96 0.05 -10.56
N ASN A 462 -9.47 1.15 -11.10
CA ASN A 462 -9.08 1.23 -12.51
C ASN A 462 -7.61 0.88 -12.77
N VAL A 463 -6.80 0.71 -11.72
CA VAL A 463 -5.38 0.32 -11.82
C VAL A 463 -5.22 -1.02 -11.15
N LEU A 464 -4.84 -2.04 -11.92
CA LEU A 464 -4.70 -3.43 -11.47
C LEU A 464 -3.35 -4.01 -11.91
N PRO A 465 -2.81 -5.02 -11.19
CA PRO A 465 -1.65 -5.77 -11.64
C PRO A 465 -1.89 -6.43 -13.00
N ASN A 466 -0.86 -6.53 -13.83
CA ASN A 466 -0.96 -7.21 -15.13
C ASN A 466 -1.26 -8.71 -14.97
N ASP A 467 -0.67 -9.34 -13.95
CA ASP A 467 -0.84 -10.75 -13.62
C ASP A 467 -1.95 -10.97 -12.56
N TYR A 468 -3.10 -10.29 -12.72
CA TYR A 468 -4.24 -10.40 -11.82
C TYR A 468 -5.03 -11.71 -12.01
N HIS A 469 -4.33 -12.85 -12.06
CA HIS A 469 -4.91 -14.19 -12.02
C HIS A 469 -5.27 -14.61 -10.59
N GLN A 470 -4.54 -14.08 -9.60
CA GLN A 470 -4.83 -14.25 -8.18
C GLN A 470 -5.63 -13.05 -7.68
N GLN A 471 -6.84 -13.30 -7.15
CA GLN A 471 -7.71 -12.24 -6.61
C GLN A 471 -7.13 -11.60 -5.33
N SER A 472 -6.22 -12.30 -4.65
CA SER A 472 -5.60 -11.90 -3.38
C SER A 472 -4.20 -12.50 -3.22
N TYR A 473 -3.30 -11.75 -2.57
CA TYR A 473 -1.94 -12.20 -2.23
C TYR A 473 -1.78 -12.27 -0.71
N SER A 474 -1.53 -13.47 -0.17
CA SER A 474 -1.44 -13.67 1.29
C SER A 474 -0.02 -13.48 1.81
N PHE A 475 0.12 -12.78 2.93
CA PHE A 475 1.38 -12.59 3.63
C PHE A 475 1.15 -12.50 5.14
N ALA A 476 2.19 -12.71 5.94
CA ALA A 476 2.11 -12.58 7.40
C ALA A 476 2.95 -11.39 7.85
N PHE A 477 2.45 -10.62 8.82
CA PHE A 477 3.20 -9.51 9.39
C PHE A 477 4.38 -10.02 10.23
N ASN A 478 5.54 -9.40 10.06
CA ASN A 478 6.72 -9.65 10.88
C ASN A 478 7.43 -8.32 11.22
N THR A 479 7.85 -8.17 12.47
CA THR A 479 8.51 -6.94 12.93
C THR A 479 9.90 -6.74 12.30
N ASN A 480 10.61 -7.84 12.02
CA ASN A 480 12.01 -7.85 11.59
C ASN A 480 12.18 -7.95 10.07
N PHE A 481 11.23 -8.58 9.40
CA PHE A 481 11.23 -8.82 7.97
C PHE A 481 10.11 -8.00 7.31
N PRO A 482 10.43 -6.83 6.72
CA PRO A 482 9.49 -6.09 5.91
C PRO A 482 8.95 -6.96 4.78
N TYR A 483 7.66 -6.90 4.53
CA TYR A 483 7.06 -7.55 3.38
C TYR A 483 7.06 -6.58 2.20
N TYR A 484 7.64 -7.02 1.08
CA TYR A 484 7.66 -6.29 -0.19
C TYR A 484 6.81 -7.03 -1.22
N PHE A 485 5.92 -6.31 -1.89
CA PHE A 485 5.13 -6.81 -3.01
C PHE A 485 5.35 -5.90 -4.21
N GLN A 486 6.18 -6.36 -5.16
CA GLN A 486 6.51 -5.64 -6.38
C GLN A 486 5.69 -6.20 -7.55
N THR A 487 5.06 -5.33 -8.33
CA THR A 487 4.29 -5.74 -9.51
C THR A 487 4.20 -4.64 -10.55
N ASN A 488 3.94 -5.02 -11.81
CA ASN A 488 3.59 -4.09 -12.87
C ASN A 488 2.07 -3.93 -12.90
N VAL A 489 1.60 -2.69 -12.88
CA VAL A 489 0.19 -2.32 -12.98
C VAL A 489 -0.14 -1.67 -14.32
N SER A 490 -1.38 -1.83 -14.75
CA SER A 490 -1.93 -1.14 -15.91
C SER A 490 -3.37 -0.69 -15.64
N GLN A 491 -3.82 0.27 -16.44
CA GLN A 491 -5.20 0.73 -16.42
C GLN A 491 -6.14 -0.28 -17.08
N THR A 492 -7.29 -0.54 -16.46
CA THR A 492 -8.33 -1.41 -17.02
C THR A 492 -9.18 -0.67 -18.05
N ASP A 493 -9.64 0.53 -17.70
CA ASP A 493 -10.39 1.44 -18.58
C ASP A 493 -9.60 2.73 -18.80
N LYS A 494 -9.10 2.89 -20.04
CA LYS A 494 -8.36 4.06 -20.48
C LYS A 494 -9.20 5.34 -20.57
N TYR A 495 -10.53 5.24 -20.63
CA TYR A 495 -11.43 6.39 -20.71
C TYR A 495 -11.95 6.85 -19.34
N SER A 496 -11.68 6.09 -18.29
CA SER A 496 -12.07 6.43 -16.94
C SER A 496 -11.27 7.62 -16.40
N GLN A 497 -11.88 8.34 -15.45
CA GLN A 497 -11.26 9.46 -14.74
C GLN A 497 -10.73 10.55 -15.69
N HIS A 498 -11.44 10.84 -16.80
CA HIS A 498 -11.01 11.73 -17.90
C HIS A 498 -10.48 13.11 -17.42
N PHE A 499 -11.02 13.66 -16.34
CA PHE A 499 -10.60 14.96 -15.79
C PHE A 499 -9.42 14.89 -14.82
N SER A 500 -8.85 13.71 -14.56
CA SER A 500 -7.66 13.53 -13.74
C SER A 500 -6.42 13.26 -14.59
N PRO A 501 -5.26 13.85 -14.25
CA PRO A 501 -3.98 13.49 -14.85
C PRO A 501 -3.48 12.08 -14.48
N PHE A 502 -4.18 11.38 -13.58
CA PHE A 502 -3.84 10.03 -13.13
C PHE A 502 -5.02 9.07 -13.31
N PHE A 503 -4.70 7.80 -13.57
CA PHE A 503 -5.58 6.67 -13.27
C PHE A 503 -5.45 6.31 -11.79
N TYR A 504 -6.58 6.04 -11.13
CA TYR A 504 -6.63 5.61 -9.72
C TYR A 504 -7.11 4.18 -9.57
N GLY A 505 -6.35 3.41 -8.78
CA GLY A 505 -6.76 2.14 -8.18
C GLY A 505 -6.52 2.18 -6.68
N PHE A 506 -6.77 1.06 -6.02
CA PHE A 506 -6.60 0.91 -4.59
C PHE A 506 -5.98 -0.45 -4.25
N VAL A 507 -5.05 -0.45 -3.30
CA VAL A 507 -4.57 -1.64 -2.60
C VAL A 507 -5.29 -1.73 -1.26
N GLN A 508 -6.00 -2.83 -1.04
CA GLN A 508 -6.73 -3.11 0.18
C GLN A 508 -6.05 -4.23 0.96
N ILE A 509 -5.99 -4.07 2.28
CA ILE A 509 -5.39 -5.04 3.20
C ILE A 509 -6.53 -5.64 4.02
N PHE A 510 -6.73 -6.94 3.88
CA PHE A 510 -7.72 -7.71 4.62
C PHE A 510 -7.06 -8.61 5.65
N SER A 511 -7.78 -8.88 6.74
CA SER A 511 -7.43 -9.92 7.69
C SER A 511 -8.67 -10.72 8.04
N LYS A 512 -8.52 -12.04 8.20
CA LYS A 512 -9.61 -12.91 8.65
C LYS A 512 -9.74 -12.78 10.16
N GLN A 513 -10.88 -12.27 10.61
CA GLN A 513 -11.17 -12.14 12.04
C GLN A 513 -12.37 -13.01 12.40
N LYS A 514 -12.28 -13.70 13.54
CA LYS A 514 -13.40 -14.43 14.11
C LYS A 514 -14.37 -13.43 14.74
N VAL A 515 -15.52 -13.24 14.11
CA VAL A 515 -16.60 -12.41 14.62
C VAL A 515 -17.72 -13.30 15.12
N LEU A 516 -18.23 -12.99 16.30
CA LEU A 516 -19.35 -13.70 16.90
C LEU A 516 -20.65 -13.28 16.21
N ARG A 517 -21.28 -14.17 15.44
CA ARG A 517 -22.56 -13.89 14.77
C ARG A 517 -23.67 -14.74 15.42
N ALA A 518 -24.81 -14.12 15.66
CA ALA A 518 -25.98 -14.82 16.16
C ALA A 518 -26.68 -15.53 14.99
N VAL A 519 -26.72 -16.87 15.02
CA VAL A 519 -27.41 -17.67 14.02
C VAL A 519 -28.76 -18.11 14.61
N PRO A 520 -29.89 -17.94 13.87
CA PRO A 520 -31.17 -18.51 14.29
C PRO A 520 -31.05 -20.03 14.30
N LYS A 521 -31.38 -20.69 15.43
CA LYS A 521 -31.54 -22.14 15.42
C LYS A 521 -32.75 -22.49 14.55
N GLU A 522 -32.56 -23.35 13.55
CA GLU A 522 -33.68 -24.05 12.93
C GLU A 522 -34.40 -24.84 14.04
N THR A 523 -35.58 -24.34 14.43
CA THR A 523 -36.47 -25.05 15.34
C THR A 523 -37.54 -25.72 14.51
N ASP A 524 -37.57 -27.05 14.60
CA ASP A 524 -38.71 -27.84 14.16
C ASP A 524 -39.99 -27.25 14.77
N LYS A 525 -40.98 -27.02 13.91
CA LYS A 525 -42.28 -26.42 14.24
C LYS A 525 -43.05 -27.30 15.22
N LYS A 526 -42.74 -27.26 16.52
CA LYS A 526 -43.57 -27.72 17.65
C LYS A 526 -42.84 -27.50 18.98
N LYS A 527 -42.78 -26.24 19.44
CA LYS A 527 -42.91 -25.77 20.84
C LYS A 527 -42.45 -24.33 20.93
N GLN A 528 -43.37 -23.44 21.29
CA GLN A 528 -43.05 -22.07 21.70
C GLN A 528 -42.27 -22.12 23.02
N GLN A 529 -40.98 -21.83 22.98
CA GLN A 529 -40.22 -21.32 24.12
C GLN A 529 -38.93 -20.66 23.63
N THR A 530 -38.81 -19.38 23.98
CA THR A 530 -37.59 -18.55 24.07
C THR A 530 -36.46 -18.89 23.09
N GLU A 531 -36.42 -18.18 21.96
CA GLU A 531 -35.30 -18.21 21.01
C GLU A 531 -33.99 -17.81 21.69
N THR A 532 -33.23 -18.81 22.13
CA THR A 532 -31.82 -18.62 22.49
C THR A 532 -31.01 -18.66 21.20
N LEU A 533 -30.67 -17.46 20.70
CA LEU A 533 -29.71 -17.26 19.62
C LEU A 533 -28.42 -18.00 19.95
N LYS A 534 -28.02 -18.93 19.08
CA LYS A 534 -26.72 -19.60 19.20
C LYS A 534 -25.68 -18.66 18.60
N GLN A 535 -24.72 -18.24 19.41
CA GLN A 535 -23.60 -17.42 18.96
C GLN A 535 -22.52 -18.34 18.42
N GLU A 536 -22.25 -18.25 17.12
CA GLU A 536 -21.19 -19.02 16.46
C GLU A 536 -20.12 -18.06 15.94
N TRP A 537 -18.85 -18.46 16.07
CA TRP A 537 -17.71 -17.70 15.57
C TRP A 537 -17.59 -17.94 14.07
N HIS A 538 -17.72 -16.88 13.28
CA HIS A 538 -17.49 -16.93 11.84
C HIS A 538 -16.23 -16.16 11.49
N ASP A 539 -15.40 -16.73 10.62
CA ASP A 539 -14.31 -16.00 9.99
C ASP A 539 -14.90 -14.99 9.00
N VAL A 540 -14.68 -13.70 9.25
CA VAL A 540 -15.11 -12.59 8.40
C VAL A 540 -13.86 -11.86 7.90
N ASP A 541 -13.83 -11.58 6.61
CA ASP A 541 -12.81 -10.71 6.02
C ASP A 541 -13.05 -9.27 6.47
N VAL A 542 -12.11 -8.71 7.21
CA VAL A 542 -12.14 -7.31 7.66
C VAL A 542 -11.10 -6.52 6.88
N CYS A 543 -11.53 -5.46 6.17
CA CYS A 543 -10.62 -4.52 5.53
C CYS A 543 -9.99 -3.62 6.60
N LEU A 544 -8.68 -3.76 6.80
CA LEU A 544 -7.92 -3.00 7.80
C LEU A 544 -7.45 -1.65 7.26
N ALA A 545 -7.05 -1.61 5.99
CA ALA A 545 -6.57 -0.40 5.34
C ALA A 545 -6.79 -0.44 3.83
N GLU A 546 -6.83 0.76 3.25
CA GLU A 546 -6.89 0.99 1.82
C GLU A 546 -5.91 2.11 1.46
N LEU A 547 -5.02 1.84 0.49
CA LEU A 547 -4.06 2.80 -0.05
C LEU A 547 -4.35 3.04 -1.53
N VAL A 548 -4.27 4.28 -1.96
CA VAL A 548 -4.52 4.69 -3.35
C VAL A 548 -3.29 4.41 -4.20
N VAL A 549 -3.49 3.76 -5.34
CA VAL A 549 -2.47 3.62 -6.40
C VAL A 549 -2.75 4.66 -7.47
N ARG A 550 -1.74 5.47 -7.78
CA ARG A 550 -1.81 6.51 -8.82
C ARG A 550 -0.88 6.14 -9.97
N LEU A 551 -1.45 6.02 -11.16
CA LEU A 551 -0.70 5.81 -12.39
C LEU A 551 -0.86 7.05 -13.26
N PRO A 552 0.20 7.83 -13.55
CA PRO A 552 0.06 9.00 -14.40
C PRO A 552 -0.41 8.56 -15.78
N LYS A 553 -1.37 9.30 -16.33
CA LYS A 553 -1.78 9.08 -17.70
C LYS A 553 -0.58 9.40 -18.59
N PRO A 554 -0.39 8.68 -19.72
CA PRO A 554 0.52 9.16 -20.74
C PRO A 554 0.11 10.60 -21.00
N THR A 555 1.07 11.53 -21.01
CA THR A 555 0.81 12.86 -21.54
C THR A 555 0.20 12.58 -22.90
N GLU A 556 -1.09 12.87 -23.07
CA GLU A 556 -1.66 12.90 -24.41
C GLU A 556 -0.65 13.75 -25.17
N GLU A 557 -0.06 13.22 -26.25
CA GLU A 557 0.50 14.09 -27.26
C GLU A 557 -0.64 15.05 -27.51
N THR A 558 -0.54 16.26 -26.95
CA THR A 558 -1.52 17.30 -27.13
C THR A 558 -1.58 17.37 -28.63
N GLY A 559 -2.64 16.79 -29.21
CA GLY A 559 -2.70 16.57 -30.64
C GLY A 559 -2.34 17.91 -31.22
N ILE A 560 -1.23 17.95 -31.98
CA ILE A 560 -0.61 19.16 -32.57
C ILE A 560 -1.69 20.22 -32.62
N PRO A 561 -1.61 21.33 -31.84
CA PRO A 561 -2.73 22.23 -31.62
C PRO A 561 -3.36 22.43 -32.97
N THR A 562 -4.53 21.81 -33.17
CA THR A 562 -5.04 21.60 -34.52
C THR A 562 -5.14 23.00 -35.05
N THR A 563 -4.30 23.34 -36.03
CA THR A 563 -4.35 24.65 -36.68
C THR A 563 -5.80 24.77 -37.04
N LYS A 564 -6.55 25.63 -36.32
CA LYS A 564 -8.01 25.63 -36.33
C LYS A 564 -8.38 26.00 -37.76
N THR A 565 -8.54 25.01 -38.62
CA THR A 565 -8.88 25.25 -40.01
C THR A 565 -10.26 25.87 -39.97
N LEU A 566 -10.36 27.08 -40.52
CA LEU A 566 -11.57 27.87 -40.45
C LEU A 566 -12.77 27.03 -40.95
N PRO A 567 -13.90 27.01 -40.20
CA PRO A 567 -15.06 26.21 -40.56
C PRO A 567 -15.49 26.48 -42.00
N THR A 568 -15.52 25.44 -42.83
CA THR A 568 -15.89 25.55 -44.25
C THR A 568 -17.33 25.08 -44.45
N PHE A 569 -18.00 25.57 -45.50
CA PHE A 569 -19.33 25.14 -45.89
C PHE A 569 -19.45 25.03 -47.41
N THR A 570 -20.19 24.03 -47.89
CA THR A 570 -20.50 23.84 -49.31
C THR A 570 -21.87 24.42 -49.61
N VAL A 571 -21.92 25.53 -50.33
CA VAL A 571 -23.16 26.16 -50.80
C VAL A 571 -22.98 26.50 -52.27
N GLU A 572 -23.94 26.08 -53.10
CA GLU A 572 -24.10 26.59 -54.45
C GLU A 572 -24.70 28.01 -54.35
N GLY A 573 -23.89 29.03 -54.62
CA GLY A 573 -24.31 30.42 -54.56
C GLY A 573 -23.15 31.40 -54.43
N ILE A 574 -23.49 32.69 -54.25
CA ILE A 574 -22.52 33.80 -54.14
C ILE A 574 -21.77 33.78 -52.79
N ILE A 575 -22.45 33.34 -51.72
CA ILE A 575 -21.84 33.26 -50.39
C ILE A 575 -20.97 32.01 -50.33
N THR A 576 -19.65 32.21 -50.38
CA THR A 576 -18.65 31.15 -50.30
C THR A 576 -17.75 31.33 -49.07
N PRO A 577 -17.07 30.26 -48.61
CA PRO A 577 -16.05 30.37 -47.57
C PRO A 577 -14.90 31.32 -47.95
N ALA A 578 -14.59 31.45 -49.25
CA ALA A 578 -13.60 32.40 -49.75
C ALA A 578 -14.08 33.84 -49.52
N LEU A 579 -15.30 34.17 -49.93
CA LEU A 579 -15.91 35.49 -49.70
C LEU A 579 -15.92 35.87 -48.21
N PHE A 580 -16.21 34.91 -47.32
CA PHE A 580 -16.16 35.18 -45.88
C PHE A 580 -14.76 35.47 -45.38
N ARG A 581 -13.72 34.82 -45.92
CA ARG A 581 -12.33 35.15 -45.62
C ARG A 581 -11.98 36.56 -46.11
N ASP A 582 -12.39 36.91 -47.33
CA ASP A 582 -12.10 38.21 -47.94
C ASP A 582 -12.76 39.34 -47.12
N ILE A 583 -14.06 39.21 -46.84
CA ILE A 583 -14.80 40.19 -46.00
C ILE A 583 -14.18 40.25 -44.60
N SER A 584 -13.83 39.11 -43.99
CA SER A 584 -13.24 39.09 -42.64
C SER A 584 -11.87 39.74 -42.59
N ALA A 585 -11.03 39.55 -43.62
CA ALA A 585 -9.71 40.17 -43.73
C ALA A 585 -9.81 41.69 -43.94
N SER A 586 -10.86 42.14 -44.62
CA SER A 586 -11.10 43.56 -44.87
C SER A 586 -11.77 44.29 -43.70
N LEU A 587 -12.35 43.60 -42.72
CA LEU A 587 -12.94 44.21 -41.52
C LEU A 587 -11.86 44.44 -40.46
N HIS A 588 -11.70 45.68 -40.01
CA HIS A 588 -10.63 46.04 -39.06
C HIS A 588 -11.18 46.39 -37.68
N GLY A 589 -10.45 46.01 -36.63
CA GLY A 589 -10.77 46.37 -35.24
C GLY A 589 -12.18 45.93 -34.80
N ASP A 590 -13.00 46.90 -34.38
CA ASP A 590 -14.36 46.66 -33.86
C ASP A 590 -15.45 46.58 -34.95
N GLU A 591 -15.11 46.74 -36.22
CA GLU A 591 -16.09 46.77 -37.32
C GLU A 591 -16.93 45.49 -37.41
N TRP A 592 -16.32 44.33 -37.13
CA TRP A 592 -17.05 43.07 -37.12
C TRP A 592 -18.10 43.00 -36.01
N ARG A 593 -17.88 43.67 -34.86
CA ARG A 593 -18.88 43.76 -33.77
C ARG A 593 -20.05 44.64 -34.20
N TRP A 594 -19.79 45.71 -34.93
CA TRP A 594 -20.85 46.56 -35.50
C TRP A 594 -21.66 45.79 -36.56
N LEU A 595 -20.97 45.06 -37.42
CA LEU A 595 -21.60 44.18 -38.42
C LEU A 595 -22.47 43.12 -37.73
N ALA A 596 -21.96 42.45 -36.70
CA ALA A 596 -22.69 41.43 -35.94
C ALA A 596 -23.99 41.97 -35.34
N ARG A 597 -23.95 43.17 -34.76
CA ARG A 597 -25.15 43.84 -34.22
C ARG A 597 -26.15 44.15 -35.33
N ARG A 598 -25.69 44.60 -36.50
CA ARG A 598 -26.57 44.91 -37.63
C ARG A 598 -27.16 43.66 -38.30
N LEU A 599 -26.43 42.56 -38.25
CA LEU A 599 -26.89 41.22 -38.63
C LEU A 599 -27.78 40.55 -37.55
N GLY A 600 -28.08 41.26 -36.47
CA GLY A 600 -29.03 40.86 -35.43
C GLY A 600 -28.48 39.84 -34.43
N MET A 601 -27.17 39.75 -34.24
CA MET A 601 -26.56 38.89 -33.22
C MET A 601 -26.69 39.52 -31.83
N THR A 602 -26.94 38.71 -30.82
CA THR A 602 -27.07 39.19 -29.43
C THR A 602 -25.70 39.53 -28.84
N ARG A 603 -25.68 40.45 -27.87
CA ARG A 603 -24.44 40.86 -27.17
C ARG A 603 -23.68 39.66 -26.58
N ILE A 604 -24.39 38.75 -25.92
CA ILE A 604 -23.82 37.53 -25.33
C ILE A 604 -23.11 36.68 -26.40
N ARG A 605 -23.68 36.58 -27.60
CA ARG A 605 -23.08 35.77 -28.67
C ARG A 605 -21.85 36.44 -29.27
N ILE A 606 -21.82 37.77 -29.32
CA ILE A 606 -20.65 38.54 -29.77
C ILE A 606 -19.50 38.36 -28.77
N GLU A 607 -19.77 38.51 -27.48
CA GLU A 607 -18.78 38.31 -26.41
C GLU A 607 -18.24 36.87 -26.37
N ALA A 608 -19.10 35.87 -26.61
CA ALA A 608 -18.67 34.47 -26.70
C ALA A 608 -17.74 34.19 -27.90
N ILE A 609 -18.04 34.75 -29.08
CA ILE A 609 -17.20 34.58 -30.28
C ILE A 609 -15.85 35.27 -30.09
N GLU A 610 -15.85 36.44 -29.47
CA GLU A 610 -14.63 37.18 -29.15
C GLU A 610 -13.71 36.40 -28.18
N HIS A 611 -14.29 35.78 -27.15
CA HIS A 611 -13.56 34.96 -26.19
C HIS A 611 -13.00 33.67 -26.82
N ASP A 612 -13.81 32.97 -27.63
CA ASP A 612 -13.45 31.63 -28.13
C ASP A 612 -12.57 31.67 -29.40
N HIS A 613 -12.62 32.77 -30.15
CA HIS A 613 -12.04 32.92 -31.48
C HIS A 613 -11.40 34.31 -31.71
N HIS A 614 -10.49 34.72 -30.83
CA HIS A 614 -9.93 36.08 -30.80
C HIS A 614 -9.43 36.60 -32.17
N ASP A 615 -8.53 35.86 -32.83
CA ASP A 615 -7.89 36.30 -34.09
C ASP A 615 -8.81 36.17 -35.31
N ASP A 616 -9.77 35.22 -35.27
CA ASP A 616 -10.67 34.90 -36.39
C ASP A 616 -12.13 35.31 -36.13
N ALA A 617 -12.36 36.19 -35.16
CA ALA A 617 -13.70 36.52 -34.66
C ALA A 617 -14.65 36.97 -35.77
N SER A 618 -14.14 37.77 -36.72
CA SER A 618 -14.87 38.24 -37.90
C SER A 618 -15.41 37.09 -38.76
N TYR A 619 -14.60 36.05 -38.99
CA TYR A 619 -14.99 34.90 -39.80
C TYR A 619 -16.02 34.03 -39.07
N TYR A 620 -15.77 33.73 -37.79
CA TYR A 620 -16.69 32.94 -36.97
C TYR A 620 -18.03 33.65 -36.77
N MET A 621 -18.03 34.99 -36.70
CA MET A 621 -19.24 35.80 -36.67
C MET A 621 -20.07 35.66 -37.96
N LEU A 622 -19.45 35.81 -39.13
CA LEU A 622 -20.13 35.64 -40.43
C LEU A 622 -20.66 34.21 -40.59
N PHE A 623 -19.87 33.20 -40.20
CA PHE A 623 -20.27 31.80 -40.23
C PHE A 623 -21.45 31.51 -39.29
N ALA A 624 -21.42 32.02 -38.06
CA ALA A 624 -22.49 31.87 -37.08
C ALA A 624 -23.78 32.55 -37.54
N TRP A 625 -23.69 33.75 -38.11
CA TRP A 625 -24.82 34.43 -38.73
C TRP A 625 -25.39 33.59 -39.89
N PHE A 626 -24.54 33.13 -40.82
CA PHE A 626 -24.96 32.36 -41.99
C PHE A 626 -25.73 31.09 -41.64
N LYS A 627 -25.32 30.39 -40.57
CA LYS A 627 -26.00 29.19 -40.05
C LYS A 627 -27.36 29.49 -39.44
N ARG A 628 -27.56 30.68 -38.87
CA ARG A 628 -28.82 31.09 -38.24
C ARG A 628 -29.86 31.57 -39.25
N VAL A 629 -29.45 32.18 -40.37
CA VAL A 629 -30.38 32.73 -41.35
C VAL A 629 -31.06 31.61 -42.16
N PRO A 630 -32.41 31.60 -42.26
CA PRO A 630 -33.15 30.62 -43.05
C PRO A 630 -32.70 30.56 -44.52
N ARG A 631 -32.82 29.39 -45.15
CA ARG A 631 -32.43 29.20 -46.56
C ARG A 631 -33.27 29.99 -47.56
N SER A 632 -34.52 30.31 -47.23
CA SER A 632 -35.45 31.07 -48.08
C SER A 632 -35.17 32.57 -48.13
N THR A 633 -34.24 33.07 -47.32
CA THR A 633 -33.94 34.50 -47.23
C THR A 633 -32.82 34.88 -48.20
N ASP A 634 -32.91 36.05 -48.82
CA ASP A 634 -31.81 36.60 -49.62
C ASP A 634 -30.66 37.05 -48.72
N LYS A 635 -29.79 36.11 -48.40
CA LYS A 635 -28.62 36.30 -47.53
C LYS A 635 -27.66 37.34 -48.10
N VAL A 636 -27.54 37.45 -49.43
CA VAL A 636 -26.62 38.38 -50.08
C VAL A 636 -27.09 39.82 -49.85
N SER A 637 -28.37 40.09 -50.11
CA SER A 637 -28.93 41.44 -49.91
C SER A 637 -28.95 41.86 -48.44
N LEU A 638 -29.15 40.92 -47.50
CA LEU A 638 -29.04 41.20 -46.07
C LEU A 638 -27.62 41.60 -45.66
N LEU A 639 -26.61 40.87 -46.15
CA LEU A 639 -25.21 41.17 -45.86
C LEU A 639 -24.80 42.51 -46.47
N MET A 640 -25.17 42.78 -47.72
CA MET A 640 -24.93 44.07 -48.38
C MET A 640 -25.53 45.23 -47.59
N ASN A 641 -26.79 45.13 -47.17
CA ASN A 641 -27.43 46.18 -46.39
C ASN A 641 -26.73 46.37 -45.03
N ALA A 642 -26.33 45.28 -44.38
CA ALA A 642 -25.59 45.37 -43.12
C ALA A 642 -24.23 46.05 -43.29
N LEU A 643 -23.51 45.77 -44.39
CA LEU A 643 -22.24 46.42 -44.75
C LEU A 643 -22.40 47.92 -45.04
N VAL A 644 -23.45 48.30 -45.78
CA VAL A 644 -23.78 49.72 -46.05
C VAL A 644 -24.05 50.47 -44.73
N ASN A 645 -24.76 49.84 -43.79
CA ASN A 645 -25.09 50.45 -42.50
C ASN A 645 -23.88 50.65 -41.56
N ILE A 646 -22.78 49.92 -41.76
CA ILE A 646 -21.52 50.13 -41.04
C ILE A 646 -20.53 51.01 -41.83
N ASN A 647 -21.01 51.71 -42.86
CA ASN A 647 -20.22 52.55 -43.78
C ASN A 647 -19.14 51.79 -44.59
N ARG A 648 -19.31 50.48 -44.80
CA ARG A 648 -18.47 49.67 -45.69
C ARG A 648 -19.13 49.48 -47.06
N TRP A 649 -19.28 50.61 -47.77
CA TRP A 649 -19.85 50.62 -49.13
C TRP A 649 -18.96 49.90 -50.14
N ASP A 650 -17.66 49.87 -49.89
CA ASP A 650 -16.64 49.17 -50.68
C ASP A 650 -16.97 47.67 -50.77
N LEU A 651 -17.12 47.01 -49.62
CA LEU A 651 -17.42 45.59 -49.54
C LEU A 651 -18.82 45.25 -50.08
N ALA A 652 -19.78 46.16 -49.90
CA ALA A 652 -21.12 46.00 -50.47
C ALA A 652 -21.11 46.09 -52.00
N GLN A 653 -20.26 46.94 -52.58
CA GLN A 653 -20.08 47.07 -54.01
C GLN A 653 -19.37 45.86 -54.61
N ASP A 654 -18.33 45.34 -53.96
CA ASP A 654 -17.65 44.11 -54.38
C ASP A 654 -18.61 42.92 -54.39
N LEU A 655 -19.45 42.80 -53.35
CA LEU A 655 -20.47 41.76 -53.26
C LEU A 655 -21.55 41.89 -54.36
N GLN A 656 -21.90 43.11 -54.74
CA GLN A 656 -22.82 43.38 -55.85
C GLN A 656 -22.21 42.98 -57.21
N ALA A 657 -20.92 43.27 -57.43
CA ALA A 657 -20.23 42.89 -58.66
C ALA A 657 -20.19 41.37 -58.85
N ILE A 658 -19.88 40.61 -57.79
CA ILE A 658 -19.89 39.14 -57.82
C ILE A 658 -21.30 38.59 -58.11
N LYS A 659 -22.34 39.23 -57.55
CA LYS A 659 -23.74 38.86 -57.81
C LYS A 659 -24.11 39.05 -59.29
N ASP A 660 -23.66 40.12 -59.91
CA ASP A 660 -23.93 40.41 -61.31
C ASP A 660 -23.15 39.49 -62.26
N GLU A 661 -21.90 39.16 -61.94
CA GLU A 661 -21.09 38.19 -62.70
C GLU A 661 -21.73 36.79 -62.71
N LYS A 662 -22.11 36.26 -61.53
CA LYS A 662 -22.79 34.95 -61.43
C LYS A 662 -24.12 34.92 -62.19
N ARG A 663 -24.83 36.04 -62.25
CA ARG A 663 -26.07 36.17 -63.03
C ARG A 663 -25.82 36.12 -64.54
N GLN A 664 -24.66 36.59 -65.01
CA GLN A 664 -24.27 36.49 -66.42
C GLN A 664 -23.84 35.06 -66.77
N GLU A 665 -23.03 34.41 -65.92
CA GLU A 665 -22.60 33.02 -66.11
C GLU A 665 -23.79 32.03 -66.18
N GLN A 666 -24.81 32.22 -65.34
CA GLN A 666 -26.01 31.38 -65.39
C GLN A 666 -26.74 31.52 -66.73
N LYS A 667 -26.79 32.72 -67.32
CA LYS A 667 -27.44 32.95 -68.62
C LYS A 667 -26.70 32.31 -69.78
N THR A 668 -25.37 32.20 -69.71
CA THR A 668 -24.56 31.56 -70.76
C THR A 668 -24.60 30.04 -70.63
N SER A 669 -24.55 29.49 -69.42
CA SER A 669 -24.61 28.03 -69.19
C SER A 669 -25.90 27.40 -69.71
N THR A 670 -27.06 28.06 -69.53
CA THR A 670 -28.35 27.51 -70.00
C THR A 670 -28.41 27.36 -71.53
N LYS A 671 -27.68 28.21 -72.29
CA LYS A 671 -27.61 28.11 -73.75
C LYS A 671 -26.73 26.95 -74.22
N ASP A 672 -25.61 26.72 -73.53
CA ASP A 672 -24.69 25.61 -73.84
C ASP A 672 -25.30 24.24 -73.47
N ASP A 673 -26.07 24.16 -72.38
CA ASP A 673 -26.76 22.94 -71.98
C ASP A 673 -27.87 22.54 -72.97
N GLN A 674 -28.56 23.51 -73.58
CA GLN A 674 -29.52 23.27 -74.66
C GLN A 674 -28.84 22.69 -75.91
N LEU A 675 -27.65 23.16 -76.29
CA LEU A 675 -26.92 22.61 -77.44
C LEU A 675 -26.41 21.18 -77.18
N ARG A 676 -25.99 20.87 -75.94
CA ARG A 676 -25.54 19.53 -75.55
C ARG A 676 -26.66 18.48 -75.64
N SER A 677 -27.92 18.82 -75.35
CA SER A 677 -29.02 17.85 -75.45
C SER A 677 -29.27 17.36 -76.89
N PHE A 678 -28.88 18.14 -77.91
CA PHE A 678 -29.02 17.75 -79.31
C PHE A 678 -27.85 16.92 -79.87
N TYR A 679 -26.73 16.82 -79.14
CA TYR A 679 -25.52 16.18 -79.63
C TYR A 679 -25.70 14.69 -79.98
N VAL A 680 -26.44 13.94 -79.17
CA VAL A 680 -26.72 12.52 -79.41
C VAL A 680 -27.69 12.33 -80.60
N PRO A 681 -28.83 13.03 -80.66
CA PRO A 681 -29.68 13.09 -81.86
C PRO A 681 -28.91 13.40 -83.15
N PHE A 682 -28.04 14.40 -83.13
CA PHE A 682 -27.31 14.84 -84.32
C PHE A 682 -26.32 13.79 -84.80
N ASN A 683 -25.53 13.21 -83.89
CA ASN A 683 -24.62 12.13 -84.24
C ASN A 683 -25.36 10.91 -84.79
N ARG A 684 -26.55 10.58 -84.27
CA ARG A 684 -27.36 9.48 -84.79
C ARG A 684 -27.84 9.72 -86.22
N ILE A 685 -28.19 10.95 -86.56
CA ILE A 685 -28.54 11.33 -87.93
C ILE A 685 -27.30 11.27 -88.83
N CYS A 686 -26.17 11.81 -88.36
CA CYS A 686 -24.91 11.86 -89.10
C CYS A 686 -24.25 10.48 -89.28
N GLN A 687 -24.57 9.47 -88.47
CA GLN A 687 -24.08 8.10 -88.65
C GLN A 687 -24.75 7.34 -89.81
N ARG A 688 -25.85 7.85 -90.37
CA ARG A 688 -26.54 7.19 -91.49
C ARG A 688 -26.09 7.78 -92.81
N ASP A 689 -25.39 6.97 -93.62
CA ASP A 689 -24.93 7.35 -94.96
C ASP A 689 -26.04 7.93 -95.85
N GLU A 690 -27.28 7.44 -95.70
CA GLU A 690 -28.44 7.94 -96.42
C GLU A 690 -28.74 9.41 -96.06
N CYS A 691 -28.68 9.77 -94.78
CA CYS A 691 -28.87 11.14 -94.30
C CYS A 691 -27.73 12.06 -94.74
N ILE A 692 -26.48 11.59 -94.65
CA ILE A 692 -25.30 12.33 -95.11
C ILE A 692 -25.38 12.66 -96.60
N ARG A 693 -25.86 11.73 -97.44
CA ARG A 693 -25.98 11.95 -98.89
C ARG A 693 -26.98 13.04 -99.25
N ILE A 694 -28.05 13.19 -98.46
CA ILE A 694 -29.09 14.20 -98.69
C ILE A 694 -29.05 15.37 -97.69
N TRP A 695 -27.89 15.65 -97.09
CA TRP A 695 -27.74 16.68 -96.05
C TRP A 695 -28.26 18.08 -96.46
N LYS A 696 -28.15 18.46 -97.74
CA LYS A 696 -28.72 19.73 -98.25
C LYS A 696 -30.25 19.76 -98.20
N GLN A 697 -30.89 18.61 -98.44
CA GLN A 697 -32.33 18.49 -98.34
C GLN A 697 -32.77 18.54 -96.87
N ILE A 698 -32.01 17.90 -95.98
CA ILE A 698 -32.21 18.01 -94.52
C ILE A 698 -32.07 19.48 -94.07
N ALA A 699 -31.02 20.19 -94.50
CA ALA A 699 -30.81 21.60 -94.16
C ALA A 699 -31.97 22.51 -94.62
N ARG A 700 -32.53 22.27 -95.81
CA ARG A 700 -33.70 23.02 -96.30
C ARG A 700 -34.96 22.74 -95.49
N GLU A 701 -35.21 21.49 -95.11
CA GLU A 701 -36.35 21.14 -94.24
C GLU A 701 -36.19 21.69 -92.81
N LEU A 702 -34.95 21.90 -92.36
CA LEU A 702 -34.62 22.63 -91.13
C LEU A 702 -34.73 24.16 -91.29
N MET A 703 -35.20 24.64 -92.46
CA MET A 703 -35.40 26.06 -92.76
C MET A 703 -34.11 26.90 -92.77
N LEU A 704 -32.95 26.30 -93.03
CA LEU A 704 -31.73 27.08 -93.30
C LEU A 704 -31.88 27.82 -94.63
N THR A 705 -31.36 29.05 -94.70
CA THR A 705 -31.39 29.83 -95.94
C THR A 705 -30.41 29.24 -96.97
N ASN A 706 -30.60 29.55 -98.25
CA ASN A 706 -29.67 29.08 -99.28
C ASN A 706 -28.24 29.62 -99.06
N ASP A 707 -28.12 30.83 -98.49
CA ASP A 707 -26.83 31.42 -98.15
C ASP A 707 -26.12 30.63 -97.03
N ASP A 708 -26.85 30.17 -96.01
CA ASP A 708 -26.31 29.32 -94.94
C ASP A 708 -25.83 27.97 -95.48
N ILE A 709 -26.61 27.37 -96.40
CA ILE A 709 -26.26 26.08 -97.00
C ILE A 709 -25.02 26.21 -97.89
N GLU A 710 -24.91 27.29 -98.69
CA GLU A 710 -23.71 27.57 -99.48
C GLU A 710 -22.49 27.85 -98.60
N HIS A 711 -22.68 28.57 -97.49
CA HIS A 711 -21.62 28.85 -96.54
C HIS A 711 -21.08 27.55 -95.91
N ILE A 712 -21.96 26.68 -95.43
CA ILE A 712 -21.60 25.36 -94.87
C ILE A 712 -20.91 24.49 -95.93
N GLU A 713 -21.37 24.51 -97.17
CA GLU A 713 -20.74 23.74 -98.25
C GLU A 713 -19.32 24.19 -98.59
N ARG A 714 -19.05 25.51 -98.56
CA ARG A 714 -17.71 26.06 -98.81
C ARG A 714 -16.76 25.84 -97.65
N GLN A 715 -17.26 25.94 -96.42
CA GLN A 715 -16.45 25.87 -95.19
C GLN A 715 -16.00 24.44 -94.84
N TYR A 716 -16.88 23.45 -95.03
CA TYR A 716 -16.62 22.09 -94.54
C TYR A 716 -16.40 21.11 -95.70
N PRO A 717 -15.30 20.33 -95.74
CA PRO A 717 -15.00 19.45 -96.86
C PRO A 717 -15.80 18.14 -96.84
N SER A 718 -16.13 17.61 -95.66
CA SER A 718 -16.88 16.35 -95.51
C SER A 718 -18.40 16.57 -95.55
N LYS A 719 -19.13 15.71 -96.27
CA LYS A 719 -20.61 15.74 -96.28
C LYS A 719 -21.21 15.43 -94.91
N GLU A 720 -20.54 14.62 -94.11
CA GLU A 720 -20.97 14.30 -92.74
C GLU A 720 -20.89 15.54 -91.86
N GLU A 721 -19.77 16.26 -91.93
CA GLU A 721 -19.55 17.49 -91.19
C GLU A 721 -20.51 18.59 -91.64
N ARG A 722 -20.81 18.69 -92.95
CA ARG A 722 -21.85 19.59 -93.47
C ARG A 722 -23.23 19.27 -92.90
N CYS A 723 -23.57 17.99 -92.76
CA CYS A 723 -24.83 17.55 -92.17
C CYS A 723 -24.91 17.95 -90.69
N LEU A 724 -23.85 17.68 -89.92
CA LEU A 724 -23.77 18.03 -88.51
C LEU A 724 -23.86 19.55 -88.29
N ARG A 725 -23.11 20.33 -89.07
CA ARG A 725 -23.13 21.81 -88.97
C ARG A 725 -24.48 22.42 -89.34
N SER A 726 -25.20 21.80 -90.28
CA SER A 726 -26.57 22.21 -90.61
C SER A 726 -27.54 22.00 -89.44
N LEU A 727 -27.39 20.89 -88.71
CA LEU A 727 -28.18 20.57 -87.52
C LEU A 727 -27.82 21.49 -86.34
N GLU A 728 -26.54 21.74 -86.09
CA GLU A 728 -26.06 22.65 -85.04
C GLU A 728 -26.50 24.11 -85.30
N HIS A 729 -26.47 24.55 -86.55
CA HIS A 729 -26.89 25.88 -86.93
C HIS A 729 -28.39 26.08 -86.70
N TRP A 730 -29.21 25.07 -87.03
CA TRP A 730 -30.63 25.07 -86.73
C TRP A 730 -30.89 25.12 -85.21
N ALA A 731 -30.21 24.28 -84.41
CA ALA A 731 -30.39 24.28 -82.96
C ALA A 731 -29.98 25.59 -82.28
N SER A 732 -28.97 26.28 -82.82
CA SER A 732 -28.47 27.53 -82.25
C SER A 732 -29.37 28.73 -82.56
N ASN A 733 -30.04 28.73 -83.72
CA ASN A 733 -30.68 29.93 -84.26
C ASN A 733 -32.20 29.82 -84.40
N SER A 734 -32.78 28.63 -84.25
CA SER A 734 -34.24 28.44 -84.34
C SER A 734 -34.89 28.39 -82.96
N ALA A 735 -35.87 29.25 -82.72
CA ALA A 735 -36.72 29.19 -81.52
C ALA A 735 -37.61 27.93 -81.45
N GLN A 736 -37.70 27.15 -82.53
CA GLN A 736 -38.45 25.90 -82.62
C GLN A 736 -37.57 24.64 -82.57
N ALA A 737 -36.29 24.79 -82.21
CA ALA A 737 -35.35 23.69 -82.08
C ALA A 737 -35.73 22.78 -80.90
N ASP A 738 -36.28 21.61 -81.23
CA ASP A 738 -36.65 20.55 -80.29
C ASP A 738 -36.52 19.17 -80.97
N ILE A 739 -36.18 18.14 -80.22
CA ILE A 739 -35.93 16.78 -80.70
C ILE A 739 -37.21 16.22 -81.35
N THR A 740 -38.39 16.54 -80.82
CA THR A 740 -39.68 16.15 -81.41
C THR A 740 -39.90 16.78 -82.78
N ASN A 741 -39.49 18.04 -82.97
CA ASN A 741 -39.56 18.71 -84.28
C ASN A 741 -38.56 18.10 -85.26
N LEU A 742 -37.35 17.75 -84.79
CA LEU A 742 -36.35 17.07 -85.60
C LEU A 742 -36.84 15.68 -86.05
N ALA A 743 -37.46 14.91 -85.15
CA ALA A 743 -38.07 13.62 -85.46
C ALA A 743 -39.18 13.75 -86.52
N ARG A 744 -40.02 14.79 -86.42
CA ARG A 744 -41.06 15.10 -87.41
C ARG A 744 -40.47 15.37 -88.80
N ILE A 745 -39.37 16.12 -88.89
CA ILE A 745 -38.65 16.40 -90.14
C ILE A 745 -38.02 15.12 -90.72
N MET A 746 -37.40 14.29 -89.88
CA MET A 746 -36.86 13.00 -90.35
C MET A 746 -37.95 12.06 -90.88
N ARG A 747 -39.17 12.15 -90.33
CA ARG A 747 -40.33 11.38 -90.80
C ARG A 747 -40.85 11.85 -92.16
N SER A 748 -40.88 13.17 -92.43
CA SER A 748 -41.30 13.70 -93.74
C SER A 748 -40.30 13.35 -94.84
N LEU A 749 -39.01 13.24 -94.50
CA LEU A 749 -37.94 12.81 -95.41
C LEU A 749 -37.89 11.29 -95.65
N GLY A 750 -38.80 10.51 -95.05
CA GLY A 750 -38.91 9.07 -95.26
C GLY A 750 -38.14 8.18 -94.27
N PHE A 751 -37.36 8.77 -93.34
CA PHE A 751 -36.58 8.02 -92.34
C PHE A 751 -37.42 7.65 -91.11
N LYS A 752 -38.45 6.81 -91.31
CA LYS A 752 -39.41 6.43 -90.26
C LYS A 752 -38.78 5.73 -89.05
N SER A 753 -37.72 4.94 -89.24
CA SER A 753 -36.99 4.28 -88.13
C SER A 753 -36.17 5.28 -87.31
N LEU A 754 -35.43 6.17 -87.96
CA LEU A 754 -34.66 7.24 -87.31
C LEU A 754 -35.57 8.19 -86.54
N ALA A 755 -36.71 8.58 -87.14
CA ALA A 755 -37.69 9.43 -86.47
C ALA A 755 -38.25 8.79 -85.19
N ARG A 756 -38.49 7.48 -85.17
CA ARG A 756 -38.91 6.77 -83.95
C ARG A 756 -37.81 6.72 -82.89
N GLU A 757 -36.56 6.54 -83.30
CA GLU A 757 -35.42 6.59 -82.39
C GLU A 757 -35.26 7.98 -81.76
N LEU A 758 -35.45 9.04 -82.55
CA LEU A 758 -35.42 10.42 -82.08
C LEU A 758 -36.59 10.74 -81.15
N ASP A 759 -37.81 10.27 -81.43
CA ASP A 759 -38.95 10.42 -80.51
C ASP A 759 -38.73 9.71 -79.16
N ASN A 760 -37.98 8.60 -79.13
CA ASN A 760 -37.61 7.92 -77.88
C ASN A 760 -36.51 8.68 -77.10
N MET A 761 -35.82 9.62 -77.75
CA MET A 761 -34.76 10.47 -77.15
C MET A 761 -35.28 11.85 -76.74
N ALA A 762 -36.45 12.25 -77.25
CA ALA A 762 -37.21 13.43 -76.83
C ALA A 762 -37.99 13.13 -75.54
#